data_AF-A0A2E4KSX2-F1
#
_entry.id   AF-A0A2E4KSX2-F1
#
_cell.length_a   1.000
_cell.length_b   1.000
_cell.length_c   1.000
_cell.angle_alpha   90.00
_cell.angle_beta   90.00
_cell.angle_gamma   90.00
#
_symmetry.space_group_name_H-M   'P 1'
#
loop_
_entity.id
_entity.type
_entity.pdbx_description
1 polymer ?
#
loop_
_entity_poly.entity_id
_entity_poly.type
_entity_poly.pdbx_seq_one_letter_code
_entity_poly.pdbx_strand_id
1 'polypeptide(L)'
;MGLNHNQWAVVAITATICLAGMYTIVGSALETTVGFDRAGDDITAPEGETQDDGADYDEDGLSDRMETTQYGTDFDNNDTDGDGLLDGWEVANGLDPLDDGDADFAEIESSSPPRDEDTTTGENNETFPDPDNGPNGDPDRDGLPNSEEALYGTNPNLRDTDSDGLNDGWEVMHQREQLGADGNVILLMNPVDANWDCNLLSPQVEAQWILDYGQDEWNLLEDSFTERHSCDQVLDVDGDSMPNYIEERYGTNPWELDSDGDLIGDEVEVAFGDIEIDSFCGSSINPMTMEAPFTQARIVEDNLEWFEQDMDGDGRTNGPGDWDTDGDGMPDGFEYCYNEVLDAANATDSFSDSDGDGLSNVEEYQVAYTFGPANFTNPTDPDTDGDFMPDGWEASNGINPRDGSNGNDDPDYDGFDKNGNGDVRLSEFDGFARVHAISVDLYEEVTENQTVAWAKVTLSGASSGGANQQYELIPLKAPCNGFVYSISAVLNEEITERSFVWMNIVEQSERFTNLDEYRAKFSPDTDYNEPEENWVILGRSTDPLIQDTDGDGLIDGIEVMGWTIRVVQRGVNEIDVYSDPNMFDTDGDGLNDSREYYETYTNASNRDTDGDNLEDYTEAVDGFMWNGEPYTTNASMFDTDNDGLEDGEEIALGLDQYITHANNSDTDNDTLSDGNEVLYIPRPWQPATNPLVNDTDGDGMLDGWEMQVESTTDNTRSHSLWISMEPWRPVGCEDSSCEKAAGGWIYLNGIQEWSGSAGDADGDGKADPRYFIHEMNLTGFTMPNNGGRWALDPSFGSLPDANFDVDNDTLPNAMEAPDRWNTNPVDDDTDQDRLPDGWEVYWSDKALELGLTSAEELQGYGARGPMDPSMIDSDLDGIEDGEEDFDRDGLNRTNLLNRYCPSHNDPTTFNCHIDPETSAGLQFYDDLENFTNYEELLNGTSPVQNDTEGDGLEDGPEVFYQDHDDDGMASGWEYYFQFDPFDAADAIIDVDQDGYSNKCEEKWYTNPRESNSFPGQGQHCDNFE
;
A
#
# COMPACT_ATOMS: atom_id res chain seq x y z
N MET A 1 -39.12 -39.55 -94.37
CA MET A 1 -39.62 -38.84 -93.18
C MET A 1 -38.90 -39.48 -92.01
N GLY A 2 -37.90 -38.78 -91.46
CA GLY A 2 -37.10 -39.28 -90.34
C GLY A 2 -37.82 -39.01 -89.02
N LEU A 3 -37.78 -39.98 -88.11
CA LEU A 3 -38.30 -39.86 -86.75
C LEU A 3 -37.34 -39.01 -85.90
N ASN A 4 -37.89 -38.23 -84.97
CA ASN A 4 -37.11 -37.40 -84.04
C ASN A 4 -36.51 -38.25 -82.90
N HIS A 5 -35.47 -37.75 -82.22
CA HIS A 5 -34.69 -38.42 -81.17
C HIS A 5 -35.58 -39.03 -80.06
N ASN A 6 -36.59 -38.29 -79.59
CA ASN A 6 -37.53 -38.79 -78.56
C ASN A 6 -38.46 -39.90 -79.07
N GLN A 7 -38.67 -40.01 -80.39
CA GLN A 7 -39.44 -41.11 -80.98
C GLN A 7 -38.59 -42.37 -81.18
N TRP A 8 -37.27 -42.21 -81.33
CA TRP A 8 -36.33 -43.34 -81.29
C TRP A 8 -36.20 -43.91 -79.87
N ALA A 9 -36.18 -43.05 -78.85
CA ALA A 9 -36.15 -43.48 -77.45
C ALA A 9 -37.40 -44.31 -77.08
N VAL A 10 -38.60 -43.86 -77.45
CA VAL A 10 -39.84 -44.63 -77.19
C VAL A 10 -39.88 -45.95 -77.95
N VAL A 11 -39.41 -46.00 -79.21
CA VAL A 11 -39.33 -47.25 -79.99
C VAL A 11 -38.29 -48.21 -79.40
N ALA A 12 -37.16 -47.70 -78.90
CA ALA A 12 -36.15 -48.49 -78.21
C ALA A 12 -36.73 -49.09 -76.91
N ILE A 13 -37.31 -48.27 -76.04
CA ILE A 13 -37.92 -48.70 -74.76
C ILE A 13 -39.05 -49.71 -74.98
N THR A 14 -39.91 -49.49 -75.98
CA THR A 14 -41.00 -50.44 -76.28
C THR A 14 -40.47 -51.76 -76.84
N ALA A 15 -39.36 -51.74 -77.58
CA ALA A 15 -38.72 -52.94 -78.10
C ALA A 15 -38.00 -53.73 -76.99
N THR A 16 -37.35 -53.05 -76.03
CA THR A 16 -36.73 -53.71 -74.86
C THR A 16 -37.77 -54.31 -73.93
N ILE A 17 -38.89 -53.62 -73.65
CA ILE A 17 -39.97 -54.16 -72.80
C ILE A 17 -40.63 -55.38 -73.47
N CYS A 18 -40.82 -55.38 -74.79
CA CYS A 18 -41.34 -56.55 -75.52
C CYS A 18 -40.35 -57.71 -75.63
N LEU A 19 -39.03 -57.46 -75.62
CA LEU A 19 -38.01 -58.52 -75.59
C LEU A 19 -37.86 -59.11 -74.18
N ALA A 20 -37.84 -58.25 -73.14
CA ALA A 20 -37.77 -58.65 -71.74
C ALA A 20 -39.00 -59.50 -71.34
N GLY A 21 -40.20 -59.12 -71.79
CA GLY A 21 -41.44 -59.89 -71.58
C GLY A 21 -41.49 -61.24 -72.32
N MET A 22 -40.66 -61.47 -73.34
CA MET A 22 -40.55 -62.78 -74.00
C MET A 22 -39.49 -63.69 -73.36
N TYR A 23 -38.47 -63.13 -72.72
CA TYR A 23 -37.47 -63.91 -71.97
C TYR A 23 -38.03 -64.41 -70.62
N THR A 24 -38.85 -63.62 -69.93
CA THR A 24 -39.46 -64.02 -68.64
C THR A 24 -40.53 -65.12 -68.79
N ILE A 25 -41.22 -65.20 -69.93
CA ILE A 25 -42.23 -66.25 -70.21
C ILE A 25 -41.59 -67.58 -70.69
N VAL A 26 -40.36 -67.54 -71.20
CA VAL A 26 -39.63 -68.76 -71.64
C VAL A 26 -38.74 -69.31 -70.51
N GLY A 27 -38.28 -68.48 -69.57
CA GLY A 27 -37.64 -68.93 -68.32
C GLY A 27 -38.63 -69.61 -67.35
N SER A 28 -39.82 -69.03 -67.15
CA SER A 28 -40.85 -69.55 -66.24
C SER A 28 -41.59 -70.81 -66.73
N ALA A 29 -41.32 -71.31 -67.94
CA ALA A 29 -41.94 -72.51 -68.50
C ALA A 29 -41.01 -73.74 -68.57
N LEU A 30 -39.74 -73.59 -68.18
CA LEU A 30 -38.75 -74.68 -68.12
C LEU A 30 -38.40 -75.12 -66.69
N GLU A 31 -38.84 -74.38 -65.67
CA GLU A 31 -38.76 -74.78 -64.26
C GLU A 31 -40.14 -75.14 -63.71
N THR A 32 -40.64 -76.29 -64.15
CA THR A 32 -41.68 -77.00 -63.41
C THR A 32 -41.16 -78.40 -63.13
N THR A 33 -40.54 -78.60 -61.96
CA THR A 33 -40.76 -79.74 -61.05
C THR A 33 -39.75 -79.70 -59.90
N VAL A 34 -40.28 -79.94 -58.70
CA VAL A 34 -39.66 -80.19 -57.37
C VAL A 34 -38.97 -79.00 -56.69
N GLY A 35 -39.52 -78.65 -55.53
CA GLY A 35 -39.04 -77.57 -54.66
C GLY A 35 -37.79 -77.96 -53.87
N PHE A 36 -37.11 -76.94 -53.37
CA PHE A 36 -35.99 -77.08 -52.48
C PHE A 36 -36.30 -76.36 -51.17
N ASP A 37 -36.27 -77.15 -50.10
CA ASP A 37 -36.02 -76.73 -48.73
C ASP A 37 -34.59 -76.14 -48.62
N ARG A 38 -34.36 -75.37 -47.54
CA ARG A 38 -33.07 -74.76 -47.17
C ARG A 38 -31.93 -75.77 -47.27
N ALA A 39 -30.84 -75.40 -47.92
CA ALA A 39 -29.62 -76.21 -48.04
C ALA A 39 -28.87 -76.25 -46.70
N GLY A 40 -29.42 -76.97 -45.74
CA GLY A 40 -28.81 -77.21 -44.43
C GLY A 40 -29.24 -78.51 -43.74
N ASP A 41 -30.20 -79.27 -44.28
CA ASP A 41 -30.78 -80.40 -43.55
C ASP A 41 -31.22 -81.62 -44.41
N ASP A 42 -30.44 -81.98 -45.45
CA ASP A 42 -30.51 -83.33 -46.05
C ASP A 42 -29.12 -83.89 -46.40
N ILE A 43 -28.32 -84.15 -45.36
CA ILE A 43 -27.29 -85.19 -45.40
C ILE A 43 -27.82 -86.40 -44.64
N THR A 44 -28.61 -87.23 -45.31
CA THR A 44 -28.59 -88.67 -45.03
C THR A 44 -28.24 -89.45 -46.28
N ALA A 45 -26.98 -89.32 -46.70
CA ALA A 45 -26.39 -90.30 -47.61
C ALA A 45 -26.35 -91.69 -46.93
N PRO A 46 -26.60 -92.78 -47.69
CA PRO A 46 -26.56 -94.13 -47.15
C PRO A 46 -25.15 -94.48 -46.67
N GLU A 47 -25.04 -95.17 -45.53
CA GLU A 47 -23.79 -95.62 -44.90
C GLU A 47 -22.73 -96.05 -45.92
N GLY A 48 -21.70 -95.22 -46.16
CA GLY A 48 -20.50 -95.66 -46.85
C GLY A 48 -19.66 -94.67 -47.65
N GLU A 49 -20.06 -93.42 -47.89
CA GLU A 49 -19.19 -92.44 -48.57
C GLU A 49 -19.14 -91.11 -47.78
N THR A 50 -17.94 -90.75 -47.33
CA THR A 50 -17.59 -89.41 -46.86
C THR A 50 -17.55 -88.49 -48.07
N GLN A 51 -18.44 -87.49 -48.15
CA GLN A 51 -18.07 -86.27 -48.86
C GLN A 51 -17.02 -85.62 -47.96
N ASP A 52 -15.76 -85.67 -48.40
CA ASP A 52 -14.76 -84.72 -47.93
C ASP A 52 -15.33 -83.35 -48.30
N ASP A 53 -15.56 -82.48 -47.31
CA ASP A 53 -15.53 -81.05 -47.58
C ASP A 53 -14.23 -80.80 -48.35
N GLY A 54 -14.33 -80.05 -49.45
CA GLY A 54 -13.14 -79.73 -50.24
C GLY A 54 -12.05 -79.22 -49.30
N ALA A 55 -10.79 -79.57 -49.58
CA ALA A 55 -9.72 -78.86 -48.91
C ALA A 55 -9.93 -77.35 -49.16
N ASP A 56 -9.78 -76.59 -48.10
CA ASP A 56 -9.77 -75.13 -48.01
C ASP A 56 -8.45 -74.89 -47.27
N TYR A 57 -7.43 -74.46 -48.01
CA TYR A 57 -6.04 -74.51 -47.56
C TYR A 57 -5.62 -73.25 -46.80
N ASP A 58 -6.24 -72.11 -47.09
CA ASP A 58 -6.03 -70.80 -46.48
C ASP A 58 -7.15 -70.39 -45.49
N GLU A 59 -8.18 -71.23 -45.34
CA GLU A 59 -9.22 -71.15 -44.30
C GLU A 59 -10.10 -69.88 -44.40
N ASP A 60 -10.39 -69.42 -45.62
CA ASP A 60 -11.17 -68.21 -45.90
C ASP A 60 -12.69 -68.46 -46.09
N GLY A 61 -13.09 -69.74 -46.20
CA GLY A 61 -14.47 -70.18 -46.39
C GLY A 61 -14.81 -70.65 -47.81
N LEU A 62 -13.90 -70.54 -48.78
CA LEU A 62 -14.01 -71.14 -50.10
C LEU A 62 -13.22 -72.44 -50.17
N SER A 63 -13.75 -73.45 -50.87
CA SER A 63 -12.96 -74.66 -51.12
C SER A 63 -11.95 -74.42 -52.25
N ASP A 64 -10.77 -75.05 -52.20
CA ASP A 64 -9.70 -75.01 -53.22
C ASP A 64 -10.25 -75.15 -54.65
N ARG A 65 -11.30 -75.98 -54.79
CA ARG A 65 -11.95 -76.27 -56.07
C ARG A 65 -12.84 -75.13 -56.53
N MET A 66 -13.57 -74.47 -55.65
CA MET A 66 -14.42 -73.32 -55.99
C MET A 66 -13.57 -72.12 -56.40
N GLU A 67 -12.51 -71.84 -55.67
CA GLU A 67 -11.56 -70.77 -55.98
C GLU A 67 -10.94 -70.96 -57.36
N THR A 68 -10.34 -72.13 -57.61
CA THR A 68 -9.67 -72.40 -58.91
C THR A 68 -10.64 -72.51 -60.09
N THR A 69 -11.91 -72.92 -59.89
CA THR A 69 -12.80 -73.28 -61.01
C THR A 69 -14.00 -72.37 -61.23
N GLN A 70 -14.38 -71.56 -60.25
CA GLN A 70 -15.58 -70.71 -60.30
C GLN A 70 -15.27 -69.23 -60.09
N TYR A 71 -14.48 -68.88 -59.08
CA TYR A 71 -14.24 -67.48 -58.70
C TYR A 71 -12.91 -66.91 -59.21
N GLY A 72 -11.90 -67.76 -59.42
CA GLY A 72 -10.61 -67.33 -59.99
C GLY A 72 -9.60 -66.84 -58.96
N THR A 73 -9.92 -66.99 -57.67
CA THR A 73 -9.10 -66.65 -56.50
C THR A 73 -7.99 -67.67 -56.25
N ASP A 74 -6.96 -67.30 -55.49
CA ASP A 74 -5.76 -68.12 -55.23
C ASP A 74 -5.92 -68.97 -53.97
N PHE A 75 -6.09 -70.29 -54.14
CA PHE A 75 -6.33 -71.27 -53.08
C PHE A 75 -5.32 -71.34 -51.91
N ASP A 76 -4.23 -70.56 -51.95
CA ASP A 76 -3.28 -70.46 -50.85
C ASP A 76 -3.12 -69.04 -50.26
N ASN A 77 -4.01 -68.14 -50.65
CA ASN A 77 -4.08 -66.76 -50.22
C ASN A 77 -5.53 -66.33 -49.98
N ASN A 78 -5.87 -66.11 -48.72
CA ASN A 78 -7.23 -65.84 -48.24
C ASN A 78 -7.82 -64.45 -48.62
N ASP A 79 -7.11 -63.67 -49.43
CA ASP A 79 -7.39 -62.28 -49.84
C ASP A 79 -6.62 -62.05 -51.15
N THR A 80 -7.22 -62.42 -52.29
CA THR A 80 -6.53 -62.58 -53.57
C THR A 80 -6.10 -61.25 -54.19
N ASP A 81 -6.94 -60.23 -54.10
CA ASP A 81 -6.62 -58.88 -54.60
C ASP A 81 -5.86 -58.03 -53.58
N GLY A 82 -5.85 -58.42 -52.31
CA GLY A 82 -5.00 -57.84 -51.27
C GLY A 82 -5.55 -56.55 -50.68
N ASP A 83 -6.87 -56.35 -50.76
CA ASP A 83 -7.55 -55.16 -50.27
C ASP A 83 -7.91 -55.24 -48.77
N GLY A 84 -7.85 -56.45 -48.20
CA GLY A 84 -8.09 -56.73 -46.78
C GLY A 84 -9.44 -57.39 -46.48
N LEU A 85 -10.30 -57.59 -47.48
CA LEU A 85 -11.47 -58.46 -47.40
C LEU A 85 -11.07 -59.92 -47.72
N LEU A 86 -11.82 -60.88 -47.19
CA LEU A 86 -11.54 -62.30 -47.47
C LEU A 86 -12.35 -62.73 -48.68
N ASP A 87 -11.72 -63.44 -49.63
CA ASP A 87 -12.37 -63.87 -50.87
C ASP A 87 -13.68 -64.63 -50.59
N GLY A 88 -13.68 -65.51 -49.57
CA GLY A 88 -14.86 -66.24 -49.13
C GLY A 88 -15.95 -65.42 -48.47
N TRP A 89 -15.62 -64.30 -47.83
CA TRP A 89 -16.60 -63.39 -47.26
C TRP A 89 -17.25 -62.52 -48.35
N GLU A 90 -16.47 -62.01 -49.30
CA GLU A 90 -16.95 -61.21 -50.42
C GLU A 90 -17.93 -62.01 -51.29
N VAL A 91 -17.56 -63.24 -51.63
CA VAL A 91 -18.42 -64.15 -52.39
C VAL A 91 -19.72 -64.49 -51.65
N ALA A 92 -19.66 -64.63 -50.32
CA ALA A 92 -20.83 -64.93 -49.51
C ALA A 92 -21.84 -63.77 -49.50
N ASN A 93 -21.33 -62.54 -49.57
CA ASN A 93 -22.13 -61.31 -49.53
C ASN A 93 -22.42 -60.72 -50.91
N GLY A 94 -21.87 -61.28 -51.99
CA GLY A 94 -22.17 -60.90 -53.37
C GLY A 94 -21.24 -59.84 -53.97
N LEU A 95 -20.10 -59.58 -53.34
CA LEU A 95 -19.00 -58.76 -53.83
C LEU A 95 -18.06 -59.59 -54.73
N ASP A 96 -17.17 -58.92 -55.47
CA ASP A 96 -16.21 -59.57 -56.38
C ASP A 96 -14.81 -59.68 -55.75
N PRO A 97 -14.33 -60.90 -55.39
CA PRO A 97 -13.07 -61.12 -54.65
C PRO A 97 -11.78 -60.94 -55.49
N LEU A 98 -11.88 -60.23 -56.61
CA LEU A 98 -10.78 -59.94 -57.53
C LEU A 98 -10.71 -58.44 -57.85
N ASP A 99 -11.51 -57.63 -57.18
CA ASP A 99 -11.74 -56.22 -57.45
C ASP A 99 -11.56 -55.39 -56.17
N ASP A 100 -10.34 -54.88 -55.96
CA ASP A 100 -9.93 -54.08 -54.80
C ASP A 100 -10.65 -52.71 -54.69
N GLY A 101 -11.54 -52.39 -55.64
CA GLY A 101 -12.30 -51.14 -55.72
C GLY A 101 -11.46 -49.89 -56.00
N ASP A 102 -10.13 -50.02 -56.20
CA ASP A 102 -9.25 -48.88 -56.47
C ASP A 102 -8.93 -48.77 -57.97
N ALA A 103 -9.11 -47.57 -58.51
CA ALA A 103 -8.70 -47.27 -59.87
C ALA A 103 -7.20 -46.91 -59.91
N ASP A 104 -6.30 -47.87 -59.64
CA ASP A 104 -4.87 -47.56 -59.68
C ASP A 104 -4.42 -47.25 -61.13
N PHE A 105 -3.79 -46.08 -61.30
CA PHE A 105 -3.20 -45.61 -62.55
C PHE A 105 -2.07 -46.52 -63.07
N ALA A 106 -1.60 -47.48 -62.28
CA ALA A 106 -0.53 -48.42 -62.62
C ALA A 106 -0.95 -49.55 -63.58
N GLU A 107 -2.24 -49.85 -63.76
CA GLU A 107 -2.70 -50.95 -64.62
C GLU A 107 -2.85 -50.62 -66.12
N ILE A 108 -2.63 -49.36 -66.53
CA ILE A 108 -2.65 -48.97 -67.95
C ILE A 108 -1.23 -48.95 -68.54
N GLU A 109 -0.48 -50.06 -68.57
CA GLU A 109 0.68 -50.18 -69.49
C GLU A 109 0.94 -51.59 -70.08
N SER A 110 0.43 -51.76 -71.31
CA SER A 110 1.15 -52.34 -72.45
C SER A 110 1.25 -53.87 -72.60
N SER A 111 0.38 -54.44 -73.44
CA SER A 111 0.82 -55.45 -74.40
C SER A 111 0.15 -55.32 -75.78
N SER A 112 0.86 -54.62 -76.67
CA SER A 112 0.69 -54.59 -78.13
C SER A 112 -0.57 -53.93 -78.70
N PRO A 113 -0.44 -52.98 -79.66
CA PRO A 113 -1.62 -52.36 -80.27
C PRO A 113 -2.32 -53.40 -81.16
N PRO A 114 -3.64 -53.64 -81.02
CA PRO A 114 -4.38 -54.29 -82.08
C PRO A 114 -4.36 -53.35 -83.28
N ARG A 115 -4.08 -53.93 -84.44
CA ARG A 115 -4.20 -53.22 -85.73
C ARG A 115 -5.61 -52.68 -85.88
N ASP A 116 -5.69 -51.47 -86.43
CA ASP A 116 -6.88 -50.92 -87.09
C ASP A 116 -7.48 -51.95 -88.06
N GLU A 117 -8.51 -52.68 -87.61
CA GLU A 117 -9.60 -53.32 -88.37
C GLU A 117 -10.25 -54.42 -87.51
N ASP A 118 -11.08 -54.07 -86.51
CA ASP A 118 -12.29 -54.86 -86.18
C ASP A 118 -13.26 -54.11 -85.24
N THR A 119 -14.07 -53.20 -85.79
CA THR A 119 -15.33 -52.80 -85.14
C THR A 119 -16.42 -53.75 -85.62
N THR A 120 -16.61 -54.87 -84.91
CA THR A 120 -17.92 -55.51 -84.61
C THR A 120 -17.74 -56.95 -84.14
N THR A 121 -17.91 -57.20 -82.83
CA THR A 121 -18.85 -58.16 -82.21
C THR A 121 -18.51 -58.30 -80.72
N GLY A 122 -19.54 -58.46 -79.89
CA GLY A 122 -19.44 -58.31 -78.43
C GLY A 122 -18.84 -59.49 -77.66
N GLU A 123 -18.85 -59.25 -76.35
CA GLU A 123 -18.53 -60.09 -75.20
C GLU A 123 -17.05 -60.29 -74.89
N ASN A 124 -16.74 -60.11 -73.59
CA ASN A 124 -15.49 -60.31 -72.84
C ASN A 124 -14.34 -59.31 -73.05
N ASN A 125 -14.36 -58.20 -72.26
CA ASN A 125 -13.20 -57.60 -71.58
C ASN A 125 -13.69 -56.58 -70.53
N GLU A 126 -13.87 -57.02 -69.29
CA GLU A 126 -14.05 -56.17 -68.10
C GLU A 126 -12.71 -55.52 -67.79
N THR A 127 -12.69 -54.19 -67.59
CA THR A 127 -11.46 -53.44 -67.28
C THR A 127 -11.82 -52.06 -66.68
N PHE A 128 -12.76 -52.03 -65.74
CA PHE A 128 -12.98 -50.89 -64.85
C PHE A 128 -13.36 -51.45 -63.46
N PRO A 129 -12.55 -51.19 -62.42
CA PRO A 129 -12.87 -51.53 -61.02
C PRO A 129 -14.19 -50.89 -60.58
N ASP A 130 -15.03 -51.63 -59.86
CA ASP A 130 -16.22 -51.09 -59.22
C ASP A 130 -15.87 -50.63 -57.79
N PRO A 131 -15.91 -49.31 -57.49
CA PRO A 131 -15.55 -48.82 -56.16
C PRO A 131 -16.45 -49.34 -55.04
N ASP A 132 -17.63 -49.88 -55.37
CA ASP A 132 -18.54 -50.48 -54.39
C ASP A 132 -18.08 -51.89 -53.95
N ASN A 133 -17.14 -52.55 -54.65
CA ASN A 133 -16.62 -53.87 -54.27
C ASN A 133 -15.51 -53.81 -53.19
N GLY A 134 -14.67 -52.79 -53.24
CA GLY A 134 -13.51 -52.69 -52.34
C GLY A 134 -13.88 -52.40 -50.87
N PRO A 135 -12.89 -52.29 -49.97
CA PRO A 135 -13.12 -52.25 -48.52
C PRO A 135 -13.81 -50.98 -48.03
N ASN A 136 -13.75 -49.91 -48.84
CA ASN A 136 -14.40 -48.62 -48.58
C ASN A 136 -15.67 -48.41 -49.42
N GLY A 137 -16.12 -49.44 -50.14
CA GLY A 137 -17.38 -49.44 -50.88
C GLY A 137 -18.57 -49.50 -49.92
N ASP A 138 -19.70 -48.94 -50.37
CA ASP A 138 -20.98 -48.92 -49.65
C ASP A 138 -22.11 -49.15 -50.69
N PRO A 139 -22.33 -50.42 -51.10
CA PRO A 139 -23.21 -50.75 -52.21
C PRO A 139 -24.69 -50.42 -51.96
N ASP A 140 -25.17 -50.58 -50.72
CA ASP A 140 -26.56 -50.33 -50.37
C ASP A 140 -26.82 -48.91 -49.84
N ARG A 141 -25.77 -48.17 -49.49
CA ARG A 141 -25.75 -46.75 -49.10
C ARG A 141 -26.48 -46.48 -47.80
N ASP A 142 -26.26 -47.34 -46.81
CA ASP A 142 -26.65 -47.08 -45.42
C ASP A 142 -25.56 -46.36 -44.61
N GLY A 143 -24.35 -46.21 -45.16
CA GLY A 143 -23.23 -45.51 -44.55
C GLY A 143 -22.22 -46.41 -43.83
N LEU A 144 -22.40 -47.75 -43.85
CA LEU A 144 -21.46 -48.71 -43.31
C LEU A 144 -20.59 -49.30 -44.44
N PRO A 145 -19.26 -49.12 -44.44
CA PRO A 145 -18.43 -49.65 -45.53
C PRO A 145 -18.22 -51.16 -45.41
N ASN A 146 -18.02 -51.84 -46.54
CA ASN A 146 -17.84 -53.30 -46.63
C ASN A 146 -16.87 -53.88 -45.58
N SER A 147 -15.76 -53.19 -45.28
CA SER A 147 -14.78 -53.65 -44.28
C SER A 147 -15.30 -53.63 -42.84
N GLU A 148 -16.19 -52.70 -42.50
CA GLU A 148 -16.87 -52.66 -41.21
C GLU A 148 -18.03 -53.64 -41.17
N GLU A 149 -18.76 -53.80 -42.27
CA GLU A 149 -19.81 -54.81 -42.38
C GLU A 149 -19.29 -56.23 -42.19
N ALA A 150 -18.09 -56.51 -42.72
CA ALA A 150 -17.38 -57.76 -42.48
C ALA A 150 -17.07 -58.01 -41.01
N LEU A 151 -16.82 -56.94 -40.24
CA LEU A 151 -16.52 -57.00 -38.82
C LEU A 151 -17.78 -57.20 -37.97
N TYR A 152 -18.86 -56.49 -38.29
CA TYR A 152 -20.13 -56.54 -37.55
C TYR A 152 -21.04 -57.71 -37.99
N GLY A 153 -20.76 -58.30 -39.15
CA GLY A 153 -21.51 -59.44 -39.69
C GLY A 153 -22.81 -59.05 -40.38
N THR A 154 -22.90 -57.80 -40.83
CA THR A 154 -24.00 -57.24 -41.62
C THR A 154 -23.81 -57.58 -43.10
N ASN A 155 -24.81 -57.27 -43.93
CA ASN A 155 -24.81 -57.63 -45.34
C ASN A 155 -24.65 -56.38 -46.23
N PRO A 156 -23.53 -56.24 -46.96
CA PRO A 156 -23.20 -55.12 -47.85
C PRO A 156 -24.20 -54.71 -48.94
N ASN A 157 -25.22 -55.54 -49.16
CA ASN A 157 -26.22 -55.30 -50.17
C ASN A 157 -27.62 -55.06 -49.58
N LEU A 158 -27.74 -55.06 -48.25
CA LEU A 158 -28.98 -54.86 -47.51
C LEU A 158 -28.77 -53.80 -46.43
N ARG A 159 -29.34 -52.62 -46.66
CA ARG A 159 -29.34 -51.50 -45.69
C ARG A 159 -29.81 -51.85 -44.27
N ASP A 160 -30.54 -52.94 -44.11
CA ASP A 160 -31.19 -53.37 -42.87
C ASP A 160 -31.12 -54.91 -42.88
N THR A 161 -30.08 -55.44 -42.23
CA THR A 161 -29.72 -56.86 -42.28
C THR A 161 -30.69 -57.72 -41.48
N ASP A 162 -31.21 -57.23 -40.36
CA ASP A 162 -32.10 -57.99 -39.49
C ASP A 162 -33.60 -57.67 -39.67
N SER A 163 -33.90 -56.75 -40.57
CA SER A 163 -35.23 -56.38 -41.06
C SER A 163 -36.13 -55.76 -40.00
N ASP A 164 -35.57 -55.00 -39.08
CA ASP A 164 -36.28 -54.32 -38.00
C ASP A 164 -36.74 -52.89 -38.37
N GLY A 165 -36.22 -52.37 -39.48
CA GLY A 165 -36.56 -51.08 -40.05
C GLY A 165 -35.61 -49.95 -39.71
N LEU A 166 -34.54 -50.20 -38.93
CA LEU A 166 -33.36 -49.33 -38.81
C LEU A 166 -32.28 -49.80 -39.79
N ASN A 167 -31.38 -48.89 -40.18
CA ASN A 167 -30.26 -49.24 -41.03
C ASN A 167 -29.01 -49.67 -40.25
N ASP A 168 -28.22 -50.59 -40.83
CA ASP A 168 -27.11 -51.24 -40.13
C ASP A 168 -26.04 -50.22 -39.70
N GLY A 169 -25.74 -49.24 -40.56
CA GLY A 169 -24.78 -48.17 -40.27
C GLY A 169 -25.14 -47.30 -39.07
N TRP A 170 -26.42 -46.90 -38.95
CA TRP A 170 -26.91 -46.09 -37.85
C TRP A 170 -26.93 -46.88 -36.54
N GLU A 171 -27.28 -48.16 -36.60
CA GLU A 171 -27.27 -49.04 -35.43
C GLU A 171 -25.85 -49.29 -34.89
N VAL A 172 -24.89 -49.55 -35.78
CA VAL A 172 -23.47 -49.69 -35.39
C VAL A 172 -22.95 -48.46 -34.65
N MET A 173 -23.37 -47.27 -35.08
CA MET A 173 -22.96 -45.99 -34.49
C MET A 173 -23.55 -45.79 -33.08
N HIS A 174 -24.80 -46.20 -32.85
CA HIS A 174 -25.55 -45.91 -31.61
C HIS A 174 -25.73 -47.10 -30.66
N GLN A 175 -25.18 -48.28 -30.99
CA GLN A 175 -25.28 -49.48 -30.16
C GLN A 175 -24.82 -49.27 -28.72
N ARG A 176 -25.66 -49.63 -27.75
CA ARG A 176 -25.33 -49.52 -26.31
C ARG A 176 -25.97 -50.62 -25.48
N GLU A 177 -25.20 -51.13 -24.52
CA GLU A 177 -25.71 -52.09 -23.54
C GLU A 177 -26.64 -51.41 -22.54
N GLN A 178 -27.90 -51.87 -22.46
CA GLN A 178 -28.90 -51.42 -21.49
C GLN A 178 -29.36 -52.54 -20.56
N LEU A 179 -29.71 -52.16 -19.32
CA LEU A 179 -30.21 -53.08 -18.31
C LEU A 179 -31.73 -53.24 -18.43
N GLY A 180 -32.18 -54.41 -18.89
CA GLY A 180 -33.59 -54.80 -18.95
C GLY A 180 -34.27 -54.84 -17.58
N ALA A 181 -35.61 -54.74 -17.58
CA ALA A 181 -36.43 -54.76 -16.36
C ALA A 181 -36.32 -56.07 -15.53
N ASP A 182 -35.78 -57.13 -16.13
CA ASP A 182 -35.50 -58.44 -15.54
C ASP A 182 -34.05 -58.60 -15.02
N GLY A 183 -33.20 -57.58 -15.23
CA GLY A 183 -31.80 -57.54 -14.81
C GLY A 183 -30.81 -58.20 -15.78
N ASN A 184 -31.25 -58.54 -17.00
CA ASN A 184 -30.38 -58.99 -18.08
C ASN A 184 -29.91 -57.77 -18.90
N VAL A 185 -28.68 -57.85 -19.44
CA VAL A 185 -28.15 -56.83 -20.35
C VAL A 185 -28.66 -57.16 -21.76
N ILE A 186 -29.22 -56.15 -22.43
CA ILE A 186 -29.68 -56.19 -23.82
C ILE A 186 -28.82 -55.18 -24.57
N LEU A 187 -28.29 -55.55 -25.72
CA LEU A 187 -27.62 -54.62 -26.63
C LEU A 187 -28.70 -54.01 -27.50
N LEU A 188 -29.04 -52.73 -27.27
CA LEU A 188 -29.96 -52.00 -28.14
C LEU A 188 -29.23 -51.48 -29.37
N MET A 189 -29.99 -51.26 -30.46
CA MET A 189 -29.52 -50.87 -31.79
C MET A 189 -28.46 -51.86 -32.31
N ASN A 190 -28.88 -53.10 -32.54
CA ASN A 190 -28.00 -54.18 -32.89
C ASN A 190 -28.29 -54.61 -34.34
N PRO A 191 -27.38 -54.36 -35.28
CA PRO A 191 -27.63 -54.47 -36.73
C PRO A 191 -27.84 -55.91 -37.24
N VAL A 192 -27.77 -56.91 -36.36
CA VAL A 192 -27.96 -58.33 -36.71
C VAL A 192 -29.00 -59.02 -35.82
N ASP A 193 -29.58 -58.33 -34.84
CA ASP A 193 -30.63 -58.84 -33.96
C ASP A 193 -31.56 -57.72 -33.45
N ALA A 194 -32.62 -57.51 -34.21
CA ALA A 194 -33.82 -56.68 -34.07
C ALA A 194 -34.55 -56.65 -32.71
N ASN A 195 -34.03 -57.34 -31.68
CA ASN A 195 -34.56 -57.38 -30.31
C ASN A 195 -36.10 -57.47 -30.20
N TRP A 196 -36.71 -58.34 -31.00
CA TRP A 196 -38.18 -58.49 -31.09
C TRP A 196 -38.85 -58.72 -29.72
N ASP A 197 -39.81 -57.87 -29.36
CA ASP A 197 -40.57 -57.89 -28.10
C ASP A 197 -39.67 -57.98 -26.84
N CYS A 198 -38.60 -57.19 -26.79
CA CYS A 198 -37.68 -57.22 -25.66
C CYS A 198 -38.36 -56.77 -24.34
N ASN A 199 -37.73 -57.11 -23.20
CA ASN A 199 -38.32 -56.86 -21.88
C ASN A 199 -38.42 -55.37 -21.47
N LEU A 200 -37.87 -54.45 -22.27
CA LEU A 200 -37.99 -53.00 -22.07
C LEU A 200 -39.35 -52.46 -22.54
N LEU A 201 -39.97 -53.13 -23.53
CA LEU A 201 -41.32 -52.88 -24.01
C LEU A 201 -42.38 -53.41 -23.03
N SER A 202 -42.54 -52.72 -21.91
CA SER A 202 -43.60 -53.04 -20.95
C SER A 202 -44.99 -52.66 -21.50
N PRO A 203 -46.09 -53.31 -21.07
CA PRO A 203 -47.45 -52.93 -21.46
C PRO A 203 -47.82 -51.48 -21.10
N GLN A 204 -47.05 -50.84 -20.20
CA GLN A 204 -47.19 -49.43 -19.87
C GLN A 204 -46.55 -48.53 -20.94
N VAL A 205 -45.35 -48.90 -21.41
CA VAL A 205 -44.62 -48.19 -22.47
C VAL A 205 -45.38 -48.31 -23.79
N GLU A 206 -45.83 -49.52 -24.16
CA GLU A 206 -46.68 -49.76 -25.33
C GLU A 206 -47.97 -48.90 -25.28
N ALA A 207 -48.65 -48.88 -24.13
CA ALA A 207 -49.88 -48.09 -23.99
C ALA A 207 -49.62 -46.58 -24.05
N GLN A 208 -48.45 -46.11 -23.61
CA GLN A 208 -48.04 -44.71 -23.68
C GLN A 208 -47.71 -44.33 -25.12
N TRP A 209 -46.89 -45.13 -25.80
CA TRP A 209 -46.55 -44.96 -27.21
C TRP A 209 -47.81 -44.87 -28.10
N ILE A 210 -48.79 -45.78 -27.90
CA ILE A 210 -50.06 -45.76 -28.66
C ILE A 210 -50.90 -44.50 -28.36
N LEU A 211 -50.80 -43.93 -27.15
CA LEU A 211 -51.46 -42.67 -26.83
C LEU A 211 -50.82 -41.48 -27.55
N ASP A 212 -49.50 -41.51 -27.71
CA ASP A 212 -48.71 -40.39 -28.23
C ASP A 212 -48.70 -40.39 -29.78
N TYR A 213 -48.45 -41.55 -30.41
CA TYR A 213 -48.32 -41.67 -31.87
C TYR A 213 -49.54 -42.29 -32.57
N GLY A 214 -50.42 -42.93 -31.81
CA GLY A 214 -51.64 -43.54 -32.32
C GLY A 214 -51.48 -45.01 -32.76
N GLN A 215 -52.62 -45.71 -32.81
CA GLN A 215 -52.66 -47.15 -33.10
C GLN A 215 -52.30 -47.50 -34.54
N ASP A 216 -52.54 -46.59 -35.49
CA ASP A 216 -52.30 -46.88 -36.91
C ASP A 216 -50.79 -46.98 -37.19
N GLU A 217 -49.97 -46.12 -36.58
CA GLU A 217 -48.50 -46.15 -36.66
C GLU A 217 -47.91 -47.36 -35.95
N TRP A 218 -48.44 -47.72 -34.78
CA TRP A 218 -48.01 -48.93 -34.08
C TRP A 218 -48.15 -50.19 -34.95
N ASN A 219 -49.20 -50.27 -35.77
CA ASN A 219 -49.39 -51.42 -36.66
C ASN A 219 -48.52 -51.36 -37.93
N LEU A 220 -47.91 -50.21 -38.25
CA LEU A 220 -47.00 -50.06 -39.40
C LEU A 220 -45.59 -50.56 -39.07
N LEU A 221 -45.17 -50.40 -37.81
CA LEU A 221 -43.89 -50.88 -37.27
C LEU A 221 -43.95 -52.35 -36.81
N GLU A 222 -45.01 -53.07 -37.19
CA GLU A 222 -45.20 -54.49 -36.88
C GLU A 222 -44.59 -55.35 -38.00
N ASP A 223 -43.78 -56.35 -37.64
CA ASP A 223 -43.30 -57.30 -38.64
C ASP A 223 -44.46 -58.06 -39.29
N SER A 224 -44.49 -58.01 -40.62
CA SER A 224 -45.55 -58.57 -41.47
C SER A 224 -45.73 -60.08 -41.33
N PHE A 225 -44.78 -60.80 -40.72
CA PHE A 225 -44.80 -62.25 -40.58
C PHE A 225 -44.98 -62.75 -39.15
N THR A 226 -44.49 -62.03 -38.15
CA THR A 226 -44.42 -62.46 -36.75
C THR A 226 -45.35 -61.72 -35.79
N GLU A 227 -45.97 -60.63 -36.23
CA GLU A 227 -46.86 -59.78 -35.41
C GLU A 227 -46.14 -59.22 -34.16
N ARG A 228 -44.85 -58.84 -34.29
CA ARG A 228 -43.98 -58.34 -33.21
C ARG A 228 -43.42 -56.97 -33.53
N HIS A 229 -42.92 -56.28 -32.50
CA HIS A 229 -42.28 -54.98 -32.59
C HIS A 229 -40.82 -55.06 -32.15
N SER A 230 -39.92 -54.42 -32.90
CA SER A 230 -38.51 -54.29 -32.51
C SER A 230 -38.39 -53.30 -31.36
N CYS A 231 -37.62 -53.65 -30.32
CA CYS A 231 -37.27 -52.70 -29.28
C CYS A 231 -36.29 -51.64 -29.76
N ASP A 232 -35.44 -51.99 -30.73
CA ASP A 232 -34.45 -51.07 -31.26
C ASP A 232 -35.15 -49.96 -32.04
N GLN A 233 -36.25 -50.27 -32.72
CA GLN A 233 -37.01 -49.29 -33.49
C GLN A 233 -37.92 -48.37 -32.64
N VAL A 234 -38.64 -48.89 -31.66
CA VAL A 234 -39.81 -48.19 -31.08
C VAL A 234 -39.58 -47.52 -29.73
N LEU A 235 -38.44 -47.78 -29.07
CA LEU A 235 -38.14 -47.16 -27.78
C LEU A 235 -37.71 -45.70 -27.97
N ASP A 236 -38.13 -44.87 -27.03
CA ASP A 236 -37.64 -43.51 -26.79
C ASP A 236 -36.80 -43.62 -25.52
N VAL A 237 -35.50 -43.34 -25.65
CA VAL A 237 -34.48 -43.82 -24.72
C VAL A 237 -33.95 -42.70 -23.82
N ASP A 238 -33.86 -41.50 -24.33
CA ASP A 238 -33.44 -40.27 -23.67
C ASP A 238 -34.64 -39.49 -23.08
N GLY A 239 -35.86 -39.71 -23.57
CA GLY A 239 -37.12 -39.20 -23.03
C GLY A 239 -37.58 -37.87 -23.61
N ASP A 240 -37.09 -37.51 -24.79
CA ASP A 240 -37.41 -36.29 -25.56
C ASP A 240 -38.75 -36.41 -26.34
N SER A 241 -39.41 -37.57 -26.27
CA SER A 241 -40.59 -37.90 -27.09
C SER A 241 -40.24 -38.07 -28.58
N MET A 242 -39.11 -38.71 -28.87
CA MET A 242 -38.73 -39.25 -30.16
C MET A 242 -38.28 -40.71 -30.01
N PRO A 243 -38.96 -41.67 -30.67
CA PRO A 243 -38.48 -43.03 -30.75
C PRO A 243 -37.34 -43.16 -31.75
N ASN A 244 -36.43 -44.11 -31.54
CA ASN A 244 -35.23 -44.33 -32.35
C ASN A 244 -35.45 -44.31 -33.88
N TYR A 245 -36.54 -44.87 -34.42
CA TYR A 245 -36.82 -44.84 -35.88
C TYR A 245 -37.14 -43.43 -36.43
N ILE A 246 -37.59 -42.53 -35.56
CA ILE A 246 -37.78 -41.12 -35.90
C ILE A 246 -36.43 -40.43 -35.89
N GLU A 247 -35.60 -40.73 -34.89
CA GLU A 247 -34.27 -40.15 -34.73
C GLU A 247 -33.34 -40.54 -35.87
N GLU A 248 -33.32 -41.83 -36.26
CA GLU A 248 -32.61 -42.32 -37.45
C GLU A 248 -33.02 -41.57 -38.72
N ARG A 249 -34.32 -41.27 -38.86
CA ARG A 249 -34.84 -40.54 -40.04
C ARG A 249 -34.35 -39.10 -40.09
N TYR A 250 -34.20 -38.44 -38.94
CA TYR A 250 -33.78 -37.04 -38.85
C TYR A 250 -32.28 -36.89 -38.57
N GLY A 251 -31.56 -37.98 -38.30
CA GLY A 251 -30.13 -37.98 -38.02
C GLY A 251 -29.77 -37.54 -36.60
N THR A 252 -30.71 -37.61 -35.65
CA THR A 252 -30.50 -37.24 -34.24
C THR A 252 -29.98 -38.43 -33.42
N ASN A 253 -29.42 -38.14 -32.25
CA ASN A 253 -28.75 -39.06 -31.35
C ASN A 253 -29.72 -39.59 -30.28
N PRO A 254 -30.04 -40.90 -30.28
CA PRO A 254 -31.02 -41.55 -29.38
C PRO A 254 -30.64 -41.58 -27.90
N TRP A 255 -29.55 -40.93 -27.51
CA TRP A 255 -29.02 -40.95 -26.16
C TRP A 255 -28.92 -39.56 -25.52
N GLU A 256 -29.19 -38.50 -26.28
CA GLU A 256 -29.01 -37.11 -25.88
C GLU A 256 -30.23 -36.31 -26.33
N LEU A 257 -30.85 -35.57 -25.39
CA LEU A 257 -32.05 -34.75 -25.65
C LEU A 257 -31.82 -33.62 -26.67
N ASP A 258 -30.56 -33.31 -26.93
CA ASP A 258 -30.03 -32.22 -27.75
C ASP A 258 -28.74 -32.78 -28.38
N SER A 259 -28.86 -33.17 -29.65
CA SER A 259 -27.89 -33.96 -30.39
C SER A 259 -26.67 -33.17 -30.86
N ASP A 260 -26.89 -31.93 -31.24
CA ASP A 260 -25.84 -31.02 -31.71
C ASP A 260 -25.35 -30.07 -30.61
N GLY A 261 -26.06 -30.00 -29.48
CA GLY A 261 -25.66 -29.28 -28.28
C GLY A 261 -25.90 -27.78 -28.38
N ASP A 262 -26.83 -27.35 -29.25
CA ASP A 262 -27.09 -25.96 -29.56
C ASP A 262 -28.03 -25.27 -28.55
N LEU A 263 -28.49 -26.00 -27.52
CA LEU A 263 -29.48 -25.61 -26.50
C LEU A 263 -30.95 -25.70 -26.94
N ILE A 264 -31.22 -26.23 -28.12
CA ILE A 264 -32.54 -26.62 -28.60
C ILE A 264 -32.61 -28.14 -28.58
N GLY A 265 -33.61 -28.70 -27.89
CA GLY A 265 -33.79 -30.15 -27.90
C GLY A 265 -34.28 -30.64 -29.26
N ASP A 266 -33.84 -31.82 -29.66
CA ASP A 266 -34.14 -32.42 -30.96
C ASP A 266 -35.66 -32.48 -31.23
N GLU A 267 -36.46 -32.67 -30.17
CA GLU A 267 -37.91 -32.72 -30.25
C GLU A 267 -38.53 -31.41 -30.79
N VAL A 268 -37.89 -30.28 -30.52
CA VAL A 268 -38.29 -28.92 -30.91
C VAL A 268 -37.88 -28.66 -32.36
N GLU A 269 -36.67 -29.08 -32.73
CA GLU A 269 -36.15 -28.95 -34.08
C GLU A 269 -37.02 -29.69 -35.09
N VAL A 270 -37.52 -30.89 -34.74
CA VAL A 270 -38.37 -31.71 -35.63
C VAL A 270 -39.89 -31.47 -35.45
N ALA A 271 -40.31 -30.52 -34.61
CA ALA A 271 -41.71 -30.32 -34.28
C ALA A 271 -42.50 -29.56 -35.36
N PHE A 272 -43.84 -29.61 -35.30
CA PHE A 272 -44.75 -29.01 -36.27
C PHE A 272 -45.81 -28.10 -35.61
N GLY A 273 -46.03 -26.90 -36.16
CA GLY A 273 -47.08 -25.97 -35.72
C GLY A 273 -46.57 -24.90 -34.77
N ASP A 274 -47.35 -24.57 -33.73
CA ASP A 274 -46.90 -23.66 -32.67
C ASP A 274 -46.34 -24.52 -31.52
N ILE A 275 -45.05 -24.38 -31.20
CA ILE A 275 -44.37 -25.13 -30.12
C ILE A 275 -44.32 -24.28 -28.86
N GLU A 276 -44.62 -24.88 -27.70
CA GLU A 276 -44.36 -24.27 -26.40
C GLU A 276 -43.02 -24.82 -25.88
N ILE A 277 -42.01 -23.97 -25.79
CA ILE A 277 -40.69 -24.34 -25.26
C ILE A 277 -40.72 -24.15 -23.74
N ASP A 278 -40.60 -25.25 -22.99
CA ASP A 278 -40.70 -25.27 -21.53
C ASP A 278 -39.36 -25.03 -20.80
N SER A 279 -38.23 -25.11 -21.52
CA SER A 279 -36.87 -24.86 -21.02
C SER A 279 -36.17 -23.84 -21.93
N PHE A 280 -35.81 -22.67 -21.39
CA PHE A 280 -35.31 -21.53 -22.16
C PHE A 280 -34.03 -21.01 -21.50
N CYS A 281 -32.91 -20.96 -22.22
CA CYS A 281 -31.63 -20.35 -21.80
C CYS A 281 -31.13 -20.82 -20.43
N GLY A 282 -31.17 -22.14 -20.20
CA GLY A 282 -30.70 -22.75 -18.93
C GLY A 282 -31.54 -22.40 -17.69
N SER A 283 -32.69 -21.74 -17.85
CA SER A 283 -33.53 -21.26 -16.74
C SER A 283 -35.01 -21.62 -16.95
N SER A 284 -35.66 -22.22 -15.95
CA SER A 284 -37.06 -22.64 -16.05
C SER A 284 -38.03 -21.47 -15.83
N ILE A 285 -38.30 -20.62 -16.83
CA ILE A 285 -39.39 -19.62 -16.75
C ILE A 285 -40.08 -19.33 -18.09
N ASN A 286 -41.41 -19.15 -18.00
CA ASN A 286 -42.43 -18.76 -18.99
C ASN A 286 -42.32 -19.37 -20.41
N PRO A 287 -43.23 -20.31 -20.76
CA PRO A 287 -43.21 -20.93 -22.08
C PRO A 287 -43.41 -19.89 -23.19
N MET A 288 -42.46 -19.82 -24.11
CA MET A 288 -42.57 -19.05 -25.34
C MET A 288 -43.24 -19.93 -26.40
N THR A 289 -44.13 -19.31 -27.20
CA THR A 289 -44.70 -19.98 -28.37
C THR A 289 -43.88 -19.59 -29.60
N MET A 290 -43.14 -20.52 -30.17
CA MET A 290 -42.42 -20.35 -31.43
C MET A 290 -43.16 -21.07 -32.57
N GLU A 291 -43.08 -20.51 -33.78
CA GLU A 291 -43.59 -21.19 -34.97
C GLU A 291 -42.54 -22.25 -35.35
N ALA A 292 -42.93 -23.52 -35.25
CA ALA A 292 -42.11 -24.65 -35.60
C ALA A 292 -41.62 -24.54 -37.05
N PRO A 293 -40.44 -25.08 -37.35
CA PRO A 293 -39.91 -25.07 -38.71
C PRO A 293 -40.79 -25.85 -39.70
N PHE A 294 -41.51 -26.87 -39.24
CA PHE A 294 -42.38 -27.67 -40.10
C PHE A 294 -43.72 -26.97 -40.37
N THR A 295 -44.24 -27.12 -41.59
CA THR A 295 -45.60 -26.71 -41.98
C THR A 295 -46.59 -27.87 -42.11
N GLN A 296 -46.14 -29.12 -41.88
CA GLN A 296 -46.96 -30.33 -41.79
C GLN A 296 -46.40 -31.27 -40.70
N ALA A 297 -47.25 -32.13 -40.13
CA ALA A 297 -46.86 -33.06 -39.05
C ALA A 297 -45.76 -34.06 -39.48
N ARG A 298 -44.98 -34.57 -38.51
CA ARG A 298 -43.79 -35.46 -38.55
C ARG A 298 -43.82 -36.70 -39.49
N ILE A 299 -44.85 -36.91 -40.32
CA ILE A 299 -45.17 -38.19 -41.01
C ILE A 299 -45.51 -37.99 -42.50
N VAL A 300 -44.78 -37.13 -43.24
CA VAL A 300 -44.92 -37.07 -44.71
C VAL A 300 -43.57 -37.25 -45.39
N GLU A 301 -43.47 -38.31 -46.21
CA GLU A 301 -42.31 -38.81 -46.96
C GLU A 301 -41.73 -37.84 -48.03
N ASP A 302 -42.09 -36.56 -48.02
CA ASP A 302 -41.61 -35.61 -49.03
C ASP A 302 -40.93 -34.40 -48.36
N ASN A 303 -39.59 -34.37 -48.53
CA ASN A 303 -38.66 -33.24 -48.44
C ASN A 303 -37.83 -33.07 -47.15
N LEU A 304 -36.75 -33.86 -47.02
CA LEU A 304 -35.57 -33.54 -46.17
C LEU A 304 -34.73 -32.37 -46.73
N GLU A 305 -35.05 -31.84 -47.92
CA GLU A 305 -34.33 -30.71 -48.56
C GLU A 305 -34.23 -29.44 -47.67
N TRP A 306 -34.97 -29.35 -46.58
CA TRP A 306 -34.94 -28.22 -45.65
C TRP A 306 -33.99 -28.43 -44.45
N PHE A 307 -33.70 -29.67 -44.08
CA PHE A 307 -32.64 -30.01 -43.13
C PHE A 307 -31.25 -29.70 -43.74
N GLU A 308 -31.18 -29.68 -45.07
CA GLU A 308 -30.03 -29.23 -45.86
C GLU A 308 -30.28 -27.84 -46.52
N GLN A 309 -31.23 -27.03 -46.02
CA GLN A 309 -31.46 -25.71 -46.60
C GLN A 309 -30.34 -24.74 -46.23
N ASP A 310 -29.97 -23.94 -47.22
CA ASP A 310 -29.12 -22.75 -47.10
C ASP A 310 -29.98 -21.61 -46.53
N MET A 311 -30.07 -21.52 -45.19
CA MET A 311 -30.98 -20.62 -44.49
C MET A 311 -30.54 -19.15 -44.58
N ASP A 312 -29.24 -18.90 -44.61
CA ASP A 312 -28.63 -17.57 -44.72
C ASP A 312 -28.30 -17.17 -46.18
N GLY A 313 -28.29 -18.13 -47.11
CA GLY A 313 -28.15 -17.89 -48.55
C GLY A 313 -26.69 -17.79 -49.02
N ASP A 314 -25.74 -18.34 -48.26
CA ASP A 314 -24.30 -18.31 -48.53
C ASP A 314 -23.82 -19.44 -49.48
N GLY A 315 -24.69 -20.43 -49.73
CA GLY A 315 -24.46 -21.58 -50.61
C GLY A 315 -23.90 -22.82 -49.91
N ARG A 316 -23.85 -22.83 -48.58
CA ARG A 316 -23.64 -24.01 -47.73
C ARG A 316 -25.01 -24.48 -47.19
N THR A 317 -25.05 -25.70 -46.71
CA THR A 317 -26.25 -26.30 -46.13
C THR A 317 -26.12 -26.21 -44.62
N ASN A 318 -26.92 -25.35 -43.99
CA ASN A 318 -26.94 -24.99 -42.56
C ASN A 318 -28.41 -24.98 -42.09
N GLY A 319 -29.09 -26.11 -42.27
CA GLY A 319 -30.45 -26.25 -41.77
C GLY A 319 -30.48 -26.20 -40.25
N PRO A 320 -31.66 -26.14 -39.61
CA PRO A 320 -31.78 -25.94 -38.17
C PRO A 320 -31.62 -27.24 -37.37
N GLY A 321 -30.63 -28.04 -37.73
CA GLY A 321 -29.93 -29.02 -36.88
C GLY A 321 -28.42 -28.84 -37.06
N ASP A 322 -28.03 -27.62 -37.43
CA ASP A 322 -26.66 -27.14 -37.45
C ASP A 322 -26.51 -26.30 -36.18
N TRP A 323 -25.50 -26.63 -35.38
CA TRP A 323 -25.22 -25.95 -34.12
C TRP A 323 -25.16 -24.43 -34.31
N ASP A 324 -24.51 -23.96 -35.39
CA ASP A 324 -24.12 -22.57 -35.62
C ASP A 324 -24.37 -22.21 -37.10
N THR A 325 -25.59 -21.75 -37.39
CA THR A 325 -26.09 -21.55 -38.76
C THR A 325 -25.22 -20.56 -39.55
N ASP A 326 -24.71 -19.50 -38.95
CA ASP A 326 -23.90 -18.48 -39.65
C ASP A 326 -22.38 -18.59 -39.43
N GLY A 327 -21.95 -19.52 -38.56
CA GLY A 327 -20.57 -19.89 -38.34
C GLY A 327 -19.78 -18.90 -37.48
N ASP A 328 -20.45 -18.14 -36.62
CA ASP A 328 -19.84 -17.09 -35.80
C ASP A 328 -19.39 -17.54 -34.40
N GLY A 329 -19.70 -18.79 -34.05
CA GLY A 329 -19.28 -19.46 -32.83
C GLY A 329 -20.26 -19.32 -31.67
N MET A 330 -21.43 -18.72 -31.88
CA MET A 330 -22.59 -18.82 -30.99
C MET A 330 -23.50 -19.96 -31.46
N PRO A 331 -24.12 -20.73 -30.55
CA PRO A 331 -25.13 -21.70 -30.95
C PRO A 331 -26.47 -21.03 -31.29
N ASP A 332 -27.17 -21.57 -32.28
CA ASP A 332 -28.48 -21.10 -32.71
C ASP A 332 -29.47 -20.99 -31.55
N GLY A 333 -29.51 -21.96 -30.64
CA GLY A 333 -30.35 -21.91 -29.45
C GLY A 333 -30.05 -20.75 -28.49
N PHE A 334 -28.79 -20.33 -28.37
CA PHE A 334 -28.41 -19.13 -27.61
C PHE A 334 -28.90 -17.85 -28.31
N GLU A 335 -28.86 -17.81 -29.64
CA GLU A 335 -29.31 -16.66 -30.41
C GLU A 335 -30.83 -16.54 -30.44
N TYR A 336 -31.54 -17.67 -30.55
CA TYR A 336 -32.99 -17.72 -30.40
C TYR A 336 -33.44 -17.25 -29.01
N CYS A 337 -32.65 -17.56 -27.99
CA CYS A 337 -32.81 -17.10 -26.62
C CYS A 337 -32.83 -15.57 -26.49
N TYR A 338 -32.01 -14.88 -27.28
CA TYR A 338 -31.89 -13.42 -27.26
C TYR A 338 -32.23 -12.80 -28.62
N ASN A 339 -33.26 -13.33 -29.30
CA ASN A 339 -33.69 -12.94 -30.64
C ASN A 339 -34.10 -11.46 -30.83
N GLU A 340 -34.18 -10.68 -29.74
CA GLU A 340 -34.36 -9.24 -29.82
C GLU A 340 -33.07 -8.52 -30.26
N VAL A 341 -31.92 -9.15 -30.04
CA VAL A 341 -30.56 -8.62 -30.23
C VAL A 341 -29.71 -9.51 -31.15
N LEU A 342 -29.89 -10.84 -31.09
CA LEU A 342 -29.15 -11.83 -31.88
C LEU A 342 -30.01 -12.40 -33.03
N ASP A 343 -29.36 -12.83 -34.11
CA ASP A 343 -29.97 -13.40 -35.30
C ASP A 343 -29.05 -14.49 -35.88
N ALA A 344 -29.43 -15.75 -35.68
CA ALA A 344 -28.67 -16.95 -36.08
C ALA A 344 -28.28 -17.06 -37.58
N ALA A 345 -28.75 -16.14 -38.42
CA ALA A 345 -28.37 -16.04 -39.82
C ALA A 345 -27.44 -14.85 -40.12
N ASN A 346 -26.91 -14.18 -39.10
CA ASN A 346 -26.14 -12.95 -39.21
C ASN A 346 -24.91 -12.90 -38.26
N ALA A 347 -23.81 -13.48 -38.74
CA ALA A 347 -22.50 -13.58 -38.07
C ALA A 347 -21.81 -12.27 -37.63
N THR A 348 -22.46 -11.12 -37.73
CA THR A 348 -21.91 -9.81 -37.34
C THR A 348 -22.40 -9.32 -36.00
N ASP A 349 -23.48 -9.87 -35.46
CA ASP A 349 -23.97 -9.53 -34.13
C ASP A 349 -23.13 -10.17 -33.02
N SER A 350 -22.42 -11.29 -33.22
CA SER A 350 -21.40 -11.80 -32.28
C SER A 350 -20.40 -10.75 -31.77
N PHE A 351 -20.00 -9.78 -32.60
CA PHE A 351 -19.02 -8.74 -32.23
C PHE A 351 -19.63 -7.54 -31.49
N SER A 352 -20.96 -7.48 -31.36
CA SER A 352 -21.63 -6.36 -30.71
C SER A 352 -21.63 -6.59 -29.19
N ASP A 353 -21.52 -5.50 -28.44
CA ASP A 353 -21.67 -5.45 -26.98
C ASP A 353 -22.93 -4.63 -26.74
N SER A 354 -24.03 -5.34 -26.46
CA SER A 354 -25.38 -4.81 -26.60
C SER A 354 -25.87 -4.09 -25.34
N ASP A 355 -25.40 -4.52 -24.18
CA ASP A 355 -25.66 -3.94 -22.87
C ASP A 355 -24.50 -3.08 -22.32
N GLY A 356 -23.32 -3.16 -22.92
CA GLY A 356 -22.19 -2.26 -22.68
C GLY A 356 -21.35 -2.66 -21.46
N ASP A 357 -21.37 -3.93 -21.06
CA ASP A 357 -20.70 -4.44 -19.87
C ASP A 357 -19.21 -4.79 -20.10
N GLY A 358 -18.79 -4.83 -21.37
CA GLY A 358 -17.43 -5.14 -21.80
C GLY A 358 -17.22 -6.53 -22.39
N LEU A 359 -18.27 -7.36 -22.46
CA LEU A 359 -18.29 -8.60 -23.23
C LEU A 359 -19.01 -8.37 -24.56
N SER A 360 -18.47 -8.95 -25.63
CA SER A 360 -19.25 -9.12 -26.85
C SER A 360 -20.23 -10.29 -26.72
N ASN A 361 -21.30 -10.28 -27.50
CA ASN A 361 -22.34 -11.31 -27.47
C ASN A 361 -21.78 -12.76 -27.55
N VAL A 362 -20.70 -12.97 -28.30
CA VAL A 362 -20.02 -14.29 -28.35
C VAL A 362 -19.19 -14.59 -27.10
N GLU A 363 -18.57 -13.58 -26.49
CA GLU A 363 -17.81 -13.73 -25.25
C GLU A 363 -18.71 -14.10 -24.08
N GLU A 364 -19.95 -13.60 -24.05
CA GLU A 364 -20.97 -13.94 -23.07
C GLU A 364 -21.36 -15.42 -23.06
N TYR A 365 -21.50 -16.02 -24.25
CA TYR A 365 -21.66 -17.47 -24.37
C TYR A 365 -20.38 -18.20 -23.93
N GLN A 366 -19.20 -17.69 -24.32
CA GLN A 366 -17.91 -18.30 -23.99
C GLN A 366 -17.58 -18.31 -22.49
N VAL A 367 -18.20 -17.44 -21.67
CA VAL A 367 -18.11 -17.48 -20.19
C VAL A 367 -18.44 -18.89 -19.67
N ALA A 368 -19.39 -19.59 -20.30
CA ALA A 368 -19.76 -20.95 -19.93
C ALA A 368 -18.63 -21.98 -20.09
N TYR A 369 -17.66 -21.75 -20.98
CA TYR A 369 -16.50 -22.64 -21.08
C TYR A 369 -15.59 -22.57 -19.85
N THR A 370 -15.58 -21.43 -19.16
CA THR A 370 -14.77 -21.21 -17.96
C THR A 370 -15.50 -21.64 -16.70
N PHE A 371 -16.77 -21.24 -16.55
CA PHE A 371 -17.53 -21.43 -15.30
C PHE A 371 -18.53 -22.59 -15.35
N GLY A 372 -18.72 -23.22 -16.52
CA GLY A 372 -19.57 -24.39 -16.73
C GLY A 372 -20.73 -24.14 -17.70
N PRO A 373 -21.29 -25.19 -18.33
CA PRO A 373 -22.23 -25.09 -19.45
C PRO A 373 -23.58 -24.41 -19.12
N ALA A 374 -23.88 -24.16 -17.85
CA ALA A 374 -25.09 -23.47 -17.40
C ALA A 374 -24.85 -22.01 -16.96
N ASN A 375 -23.61 -21.51 -17.09
CA ASN A 375 -23.16 -20.22 -16.56
C ASN A 375 -22.74 -19.24 -17.67
N PHE A 376 -23.50 -19.19 -18.78
CA PHE A 376 -23.41 -18.10 -19.76
C PHE A 376 -24.20 -16.88 -19.28
N THR A 377 -23.79 -15.70 -19.70
CA THR A 377 -24.36 -14.40 -19.30
C THR A 377 -25.47 -13.97 -20.25
N ASN A 378 -26.16 -12.88 -19.93
CA ASN A 378 -27.31 -12.39 -20.68
C ASN A 378 -26.92 -11.17 -21.53
N PRO A 379 -26.93 -11.26 -22.89
CA PRO A 379 -26.54 -10.16 -23.81
C PRO A 379 -27.36 -8.89 -23.79
N THR A 380 -28.32 -8.79 -22.89
CA THR A 380 -29.22 -7.65 -22.76
C THR A 380 -29.22 -7.06 -21.35
N ASP A 381 -28.51 -7.69 -20.42
CA ASP A 381 -28.50 -7.33 -19.01
C ASP A 381 -27.05 -7.34 -18.50
N PRO A 382 -26.45 -6.17 -18.24
CA PRO A 382 -25.02 -6.06 -17.97
C PRO A 382 -24.60 -6.66 -16.62
N ASP A 383 -25.53 -7.17 -15.81
CA ASP A 383 -25.35 -7.80 -14.49
C ASP A 383 -26.38 -8.93 -14.37
N THR A 384 -26.00 -10.14 -14.80
CA THR A 384 -26.91 -11.28 -14.98
C THR A 384 -27.48 -11.77 -13.65
N ASP A 385 -26.73 -11.71 -12.56
CA ASP A 385 -27.15 -12.22 -11.26
C ASP A 385 -27.63 -11.15 -10.25
N GLY A 386 -27.46 -9.88 -10.60
CA GLY A 386 -28.02 -8.73 -9.92
C GLY A 386 -27.29 -8.34 -8.65
N ASP A 387 -25.98 -8.58 -8.57
CA ASP A 387 -25.15 -8.26 -7.41
C ASP A 387 -24.38 -6.93 -7.50
N PHE A 388 -24.65 -6.17 -8.57
CA PHE A 388 -24.07 -4.88 -8.94
C PHE A 388 -22.65 -4.93 -9.50
N MET A 389 -22.11 -6.11 -9.78
CA MET A 389 -20.90 -6.28 -10.59
C MET A 389 -21.31 -6.65 -12.03
N PRO A 390 -20.67 -6.06 -13.06
CA PRO A 390 -20.97 -6.42 -14.44
C PRO A 390 -20.34 -7.73 -14.85
N ASP A 391 -21.03 -8.46 -15.72
CA ASP A 391 -20.61 -9.80 -16.12
C ASP A 391 -19.21 -9.81 -16.75
N GLY A 392 -18.91 -8.82 -17.59
CA GLY A 392 -17.60 -8.65 -18.20
C GLY A 392 -16.47 -8.34 -17.22
N TRP A 393 -16.76 -7.60 -16.16
CA TRP A 393 -15.76 -7.37 -15.12
C TRP A 393 -15.48 -8.65 -14.34
N GLU A 394 -16.53 -9.38 -13.93
CA GLU A 394 -16.39 -10.64 -13.19
C GLU A 394 -15.65 -11.70 -14.01
N ALA A 395 -16.07 -11.90 -15.27
CA ALA A 395 -15.46 -12.89 -16.16
C ALA A 395 -13.97 -12.61 -16.40
N SER A 396 -13.60 -11.33 -16.57
CA SER A 396 -12.20 -10.93 -16.75
C SER A 396 -11.32 -11.15 -15.52
N ASN A 397 -11.91 -11.06 -14.32
CA ASN A 397 -11.25 -11.27 -13.03
C ASN A 397 -11.40 -12.71 -12.48
N GLY A 398 -11.99 -13.62 -13.26
CA GLY A 398 -12.15 -15.02 -12.85
C GLY A 398 -13.21 -15.26 -11.77
N ILE A 399 -14.12 -14.31 -11.60
CA ILE A 399 -15.32 -14.40 -10.75
C ILE A 399 -16.49 -14.94 -11.60
N ASN A 400 -17.38 -15.72 -10.99
CA ASN A 400 -18.50 -16.35 -11.70
C ASN A 400 -19.69 -15.38 -11.85
N PRO A 401 -20.02 -14.89 -13.06
CA PRO A 401 -21.07 -13.86 -13.27
C PRO A 401 -22.53 -14.29 -13.04
N ARG A 402 -22.71 -15.53 -12.56
CA ARG A 402 -24.03 -16.10 -12.24
C ARG A 402 -24.20 -16.41 -10.76
N ASP A 403 -23.18 -16.13 -9.94
CA ASP A 403 -23.21 -16.39 -8.50
C ASP A 403 -23.03 -15.11 -7.68
N GLY A 404 -24.09 -14.31 -7.60
CA GLY A 404 -24.08 -13.02 -6.90
C GLY A 404 -23.87 -13.08 -5.39
N SER A 405 -23.59 -14.26 -4.83
CA SER A 405 -23.09 -14.38 -3.47
C SER A 405 -21.60 -14.04 -3.36
N ASN A 406 -20.85 -14.21 -4.46
CA ASN A 406 -19.41 -13.98 -4.55
C ASN A 406 -19.04 -12.49 -4.38
N GLY A 407 -19.95 -11.54 -4.64
CA GLY A 407 -19.68 -10.12 -4.46
C GLY A 407 -19.39 -9.72 -3.01
N ASN A 408 -19.77 -10.54 -2.03
CA ASN A 408 -19.48 -10.32 -0.61
C ASN A 408 -18.22 -11.04 -0.13
N ASP A 409 -17.61 -11.86 -0.98
CA ASP A 409 -16.37 -12.56 -0.69
C ASP A 409 -15.18 -11.60 -0.80
N ASP A 410 -14.09 -11.98 -0.13
CA ASP A 410 -12.80 -11.28 -0.13
C ASP A 410 -11.76 -12.42 -0.23
N PRO A 411 -11.43 -12.86 -1.45
CA PRO A 411 -10.61 -14.05 -1.69
C PRO A 411 -9.12 -13.85 -1.40
N ASP A 412 -8.62 -12.62 -1.51
CA ASP A 412 -7.21 -12.22 -1.47
C ASP A 412 -6.82 -11.51 -0.16
N TYR A 413 -7.80 -11.04 0.62
CA TYR A 413 -7.67 -10.60 2.01
C TYR A 413 -6.81 -9.35 2.20
N ASP A 414 -7.09 -8.33 1.42
CA ASP A 414 -6.35 -7.08 1.34
C ASP A 414 -7.03 -5.91 2.09
N GLY A 415 -8.18 -6.15 2.72
CA GLY A 415 -8.86 -5.18 3.60
C GLY A 415 -7.97 -4.53 4.67
N PHE A 416 -8.32 -3.28 5.04
CA PHE A 416 -7.48 -2.39 5.86
C PHE A 416 -8.24 -1.73 7.02
N ASP A 417 -7.67 -1.80 8.23
CA ASP A 417 -8.16 -1.13 9.43
C ASP A 417 -7.87 0.39 9.39
N LYS A 418 -8.70 1.12 8.64
CA LYS A 418 -8.58 2.56 8.43
C LYS A 418 -8.61 3.38 9.73
N ASN A 419 -9.36 2.91 10.73
CA ASN A 419 -9.56 3.67 11.97
C ASN A 419 -8.58 3.27 13.10
N GLY A 420 -7.79 2.22 12.89
CA GLY A 420 -6.74 1.72 13.79
C GLY A 420 -7.27 1.07 15.07
N ASN A 421 -8.53 0.61 15.09
CA ASN A 421 -9.14 0.00 16.27
C ASN A 421 -8.93 -1.52 16.36
N GLY A 422 -8.50 -2.16 15.28
CA GLY A 422 -8.31 -3.60 15.11
C GLY A 422 -7.01 -4.14 15.68
N ASP A 423 -6.06 -3.25 15.99
CA ASP A 423 -4.72 -3.62 16.43
C ASP A 423 -4.66 -4.29 17.81
N VAL A 424 -4.18 -5.54 17.83
CA VAL A 424 -3.94 -6.28 19.07
C VAL A 424 -2.52 -6.01 19.59
N ARG A 425 -2.41 -5.16 20.62
CA ARG A 425 -1.12 -4.77 21.24
C ARG A 425 -1.05 -5.12 22.73
N LEU A 426 0.16 -5.33 23.25
CA LEU A 426 0.41 -5.47 24.69
C LEU A 426 0.77 -4.11 25.32
N SER A 427 -0.22 -3.26 25.54
CA SER A 427 -0.03 -1.87 25.99
C SER A 427 0.30 -1.71 27.48
N GLU A 428 -0.15 -2.63 28.35
CA GLU A 428 -0.14 -2.46 29.81
C GLU A 428 1.13 -2.98 30.54
N PHE A 429 2.27 -3.21 29.87
CA PHE A 429 3.42 -3.86 30.51
C PHE A 429 4.79 -3.17 30.31
N ASP A 430 5.61 -3.17 31.38
CA ASP A 430 6.96 -2.58 31.44
C ASP A 430 8.05 -3.65 31.64
N GLY A 431 8.37 -4.39 30.58
CA GLY A 431 9.42 -5.42 30.56
C GLY A 431 9.34 -6.33 29.33
N PHE A 432 10.06 -7.45 29.35
CA PHE A 432 10.11 -8.40 28.23
C PHE A 432 8.89 -9.34 28.22
N ALA A 433 8.18 -9.37 27.08
CA ALA A 433 7.10 -10.32 26.81
C ALA A 433 7.53 -11.30 25.70
N ARG A 434 7.11 -12.56 25.81
CA ARG A 434 7.30 -13.56 24.76
C ARG A 434 5.98 -14.11 24.26
N VAL A 435 5.87 -14.34 22.96
CA VAL A 435 4.69 -14.97 22.35
C VAL A 435 4.59 -16.41 22.84
N HIS A 436 3.58 -16.73 23.64
CA HIS A 436 3.40 -18.06 24.22
C HIS A 436 2.60 -18.98 23.33
N ALA A 437 1.46 -18.49 22.86
CA ALA A 437 0.53 -19.20 22.02
C ALA A 437 -0.31 -18.19 21.24
N ILE A 438 -0.60 -18.52 19.99
CA ILE A 438 -1.59 -17.85 19.15
C ILE A 438 -2.75 -18.83 19.09
N SER A 439 -3.94 -18.37 19.47
CA SER A 439 -5.14 -19.20 19.65
C SER A 439 -6.13 -19.10 18.50
N VAL A 440 -5.78 -18.31 17.49
CA VAL A 440 -6.54 -18.09 16.27
C VAL A 440 -5.66 -18.41 15.06
N ASP A 441 -6.29 -18.85 13.99
CA ASP A 441 -5.64 -18.99 12.69
C ASP A 441 -5.91 -17.73 11.84
N LEU A 442 -5.11 -17.53 10.78
CA LEU A 442 -5.37 -16.48 9.79
C LEU A 442 -6.77 -16.70 9.19
N TYR A 443 -7.52 -15.62 8.99
CA TYR A 443 -8.91 -15.60 8.50
C TYR A 443 -9.98 -16.16 9.43
N GLU A 444 -9.65 -16.43 10.70
CA GLU A 444 -10.67 -16.82 11.69
C GLU A 444 -11.52 -15.59 12.09
N GLU A 445 -12.84 -15.74 12.06
CA GLU A 445 -13.77 -14.74 12.60
C GLU A 445 -13.67 -14.71 14.13
N VAL A 446 -13.39 -13.53 14.68
CA VAL A 446 -13.23 -13.30 16.12
C VAL A 446 -14.25 -12.30 16.63
N THR A 447 -14.73 -12.55 17.85
CA THR A 447 -15.65 -11.66 18.55
C THR A 447 -14.92 -10.73 19.51
N GLU A 448 -15.45 -9.52 19.71
CA GLU A 448 -14.90 -8.54 20.65
C GLU A 448 -14.69 -9.18 22.03
N ASN A 449 -13.54 -8.94 22.64
CA ASN A 449 -13.10 -9.55 23.90
C ASN A 449 -12.78 -11.06 23.87
N GLN A 450 -12.84 -11.73 22.73
CA GLN A 450 -12.32 -13.09 22.56
C GLN A 450 -10.81 -13.11 22.78
N THR A 451 -10.30 -14.15 23.45
CA THR A 451 -8.84 -14.30 23.66
C THR A 451 -8.20 -14.86 22.40
N VAL A 452 -7.35 -14.07 21.76
CA VAL A 452 -6.74 -14.39 20.46
C VAL A 452 -5.29 -14.84 20.59
N ALA A 453 -4.56 -14.35 21.61
CA ALA A 453 -3.18 -14.75 21.87
C ALA A 453 -2.84 -14.73 23.36
N TRP A 454 -1.73 -15.36 23.70
CA TRP A 454 -1.19 -15.39 25.06
C TRP A 454 0.24 -14.86 25.08
N ALA A 455 0.48 -13.84 25.88
CA ALA A 455 1.81 -13.30 26.16
C ALA A 455 2.36 -13.90 27.46
N LYS A 456 3.61 -14.39 27.43
CA LYS A 456 4.34 -14.82 28.61
C LYS A 456 5.28 -13.71 29.05
N VAL A 457 5.00 -13.16 30.22
CA VAL A 457 5.63 -11.95 30.71
C VAL A 457 6.48 -12.23 31.96
N THR A 458 7.69 -11.66 32.02
CA THR A 458 8.59 -11.79 33.19
C THR A 458 8.53 -10.56 34.08
N LEU A 459 8.15 -10.73 35.35
CA LEU A 459 8.04 -9.64 36.33
C LEU A 459 9.41 -9.04 36.69
N SER A 460 9.53 -7.71 36.64
CA SER A 460 10.69 -6.93 37.06
C SER A 460 10.94 -7.07 38.57
N GLY A 461 11.92 -7.92 38.93
CA GLY A 461 12.25 -8.27 40.31
C GLY A 461 12.85 -9.68 40.49
N ALA A 462 12.79 -10.52 39.46
CA ALA A 462 13.42 -11.84 39.49
C ALA A 462 14.92 -11.73 39.13
N SER A 463 15.77 -11.59 40.16
CA SER A 463 17.22 -11.59 40.03
C SER A 463 17.72 -12.78 39.20
N SER A 464 18.56 -12.50 38.21
CA SER A 464 19.34 -13.44 37.41
C SER A 464 20.03 -14.50 38.29
N GLY A 465 19.57 -15.76 38.20
CA GLY A 465 20.31 -16.91 38.73
C GLY A 465 19.57 -17.93 39.61
N GLY A 466 18.23 -17.90 39.73
CA GLY A 466 17.47 -18.87 40.53
C GLY A 466 16.45 -19.68 39.73
N ALA A 467 16.37 -20.99 39.96
CA ALA A 467 15.58 -21.99 39.21
C ALA A 467 14.03 -21.87 39.29
N ASN A 468 13.48 -20.70 39.60
CA ASN A 468 12.04 -20.42 39.59
C ASN A 468 11.82 -18.96 39.13
N GLN A 469 11.87 -18.71 37.81
CA GLN A 469 11.35 -17.48 37.23
C GLN A 469 9.81 -17.53 37.32
N GLN A 470 9.21 -16.60 38.04
CA GLN A 470 7.75 -16.46 38.11
C GLN A 470 7.30 -15.69 36.87
N TYR A 471 6.60 -16.37 35.96
CA TYR A 471 6.05 -15.81 34.74
C TYR A 471 4.54 -15.67 34.87
N GLU A 472 3.98 -14.62 34.28
CA GLU A 472 2.54 -14.40 34.17
C GLU A 472 2.12 -14.59 32.70
N LEU A 473 0.96 -15.22 32.50
CA LEU A 473 0.36 -15.40 31.18
C LEU A 473 -0.75 -14.36 31.04
N ILE A 474 -0.56 -13.39 30.16
CA ILE A 474 -1.52 -12.32 29.88
C ILE A 474 -2.29 -12.71 28.61
N PRO A 475 -3.64 -12.84 28.66
CA PRO A 475 -4.44 -13.03 27.47
C PRO A 475 -4.57 -11.71 26.71
N LEU A 476 -4.20 -11.72 25.43
CA LEU A 476 -4.51 -10.66 24.48
C LEU A 476 -5.90 -10.92 23.90
N LYS A 477 -6.71 -9.87 23.81
CA LYS A 477 -8.10 -9.95 23.37
C LYS A 477 -8.31 -9.16 22.09
N ALA A 478 -9.25 -9.63 21.27
CA ALA A 478 -9.75 -8.90 20.12
C ALA A 478 -10.41 -7.58 20.58
N PRO A 479 -10.01 -6.41 20.00
CA PRO A 479 -10.56 -5.11 20.36
C PRO A 479 -11.92 -4.83 19.70
N CYS A 480 -12.20 -5.44 18.54
CA CYS A 480 -13.44 -5.32 17.76
C CYS A 480 -13.95 -6.70 17.32
N ASN A 481 -15.12 -6.74 16.64
CA ASN A 481 -15.59 -7.95 15.96
C ASN A 481 -15.09 -7.90 14.52
N GLY A 482 -14.45 -8.96 14.04
CA GLY A 482 -13.84 -8.94 12.72
C GLY A 482 -13.12 -10.23 12.38
N PHE A 483 -12.25 -10.16 11.38
CA PHE A 483 -11.47 -11.27 10.86
C PHE A 483 -9.97 -10.99 11.06
N VAL A 484 -9.18 -12.05 11.27
CA VAL A 484 -7.73 -11.92 11.47
C VAL A 484 -7.00 -11.87 10.12
N TYR A 485 -6.58 -10.69 9.67
CA TYR A 485 -5.95 -10.49 8.36
C TYR A 485 -4.43 -10.67 8.41
N SER A 486 -3.78 -10.25 9.50
CA SER A 486 -2.33 -10.40 9.65
C SER A 486 -1.94 -10.89 11.03
N ILE A 487 -0.88 -11.71 11.08
CA ILE A 487 -0.28 -12.21 12.33
C ILE A 487 1.23 -11.97 12.27
N SER A 488 1.67 -10.83 12.76
CA SER A 488 3.09 -10.43 12.77
C SER A 488 3.88 -11.12 13.90
N ALA A 489 3.20 -11.58 14.95
CA ALA A 489 3.85 -12.22 16.09
C ALA A 489 4.31 -13.67 15.79
N VAL A 490 5.58 -13.99 16.03
CA VAL A 490 6.10 -15.36 15.87
C VAL A 490 6.18 -16.09 17.21
N LEU A 491 5.82 -17.39 17.24
CA LEU A 491 5.90 -18.22 18.45
C LEU A 491 7.30 -18.22 19.10
N ASN A 492 7.36 -17.91 20.39
CA ASN A 492 8.58 -17.72 21.20
C ASN A 492 9.44 -16.49 20.87
N GLU A 493 8.97 -15.60 20.00
CA GLU A 493 9.59 -14.30 19.77
C GLU A 493 9.51 -13.44 21.02
N GLU A 494 10.52 -12.59 21.21
CA GLU A 494 10.60 -11.65 22.33
C GLU A 494 10.25 -10.26 21.84
N ILE A 495 9.14 -9.72 22.36
CA ILE A 495 8.64 -8.40 22.01
C ILE A 495 9.14 -7.41 23.05
N THR A 496 9.92 -6.43 22.60
CA THR A 496 10.54 -5.40 23.44
C THR A 496 9.78 -4.07 23.40
N GLU A 497 8.87 -3.90 22.44
CA GLU A 497 8.18 -2.64 22.18
C GLU A 497 6.68 -2.75 22.48
N ARG A 498 6.13 -1.74 23.17
CA ARG A 498 4.69 -1.67 23.48
C ARG A 498 3.83 -1.31 22.27
N SER A 499 4.45 -0.70 21.26
CA SER A 499 3.85 -0.34 19.97
C SER A 499 3.70 -1.53 19.03
N PHE A 500 4.37 -2.65 19.30
CA PHE A 500 4.34 -3.80 18.39
C PHE A 500 2.94 -4.43 18.31
N VAL A 501 2.39 -4.46 17.10
CA VAL A 501 1.11 -5.08 16.76
C VAL A 501 1.32 -6.58 16.59
N TRP A 502 0.60 -7.40 17.35
CA TRP A 502 0.73 -8.86 17.28
C TRP A 502 -0.05 -9.45 16.11
N MET A 503 -1.21 -8.88 15.86
CA MET A 503 -2.12 -9.20 14.77
C MET A 503 -3.06 -8.02 14.55
N ASN A 504 -3.52 -7.85 13.31
CA ASN A 504 -4.55 -6.88 12.95
C ASN A 504 -5.86 -7.62 12.70
N ILE A 505 -6.95 -7.06 13.24
CA ILE A 505 -8.31 -7.58 13.09
C ILE A 505 -9.12 -6.53 12.33
N VAL A 506 -9.58 -6.89 11.14
CA VAL A 506 -10.34 -6.00 10.27
C VAL A 506 -11.83 -6.19 10.52
N GLU A 507 -12.55 -5.10 10.75
CA GLU A 507 -14.01 -5.13 10.98
C GLU A 507 -14.75 -5.53 9.70
N GLN A 508 -15.97 -6.04 9.82
CA GLN A 508 -16.75 -6.45 8.63
C GLN A 508 -17.00 -5.29 7.65
N SER A 509 -17.04 -4.04 8.13
CA SER A 509 -17.18 -2.84 7.30
C SER A 509 -15.89 -2.33 6.68
N GLU A 510 -14.75 -2.90 7.06
CA GLU A 510 -13.41 -2.54 6.59
C GLU A 510 -12.77 -3.67 5.77
N ARG A 511 -13.56 -4.71 5.47
CA ARG A 511 -13.21 -5.68 4.43
C ARG A 511 -13.25 -5.01 3.08
N PHE A 512 -12.41 -5.47 2.18
CA PHE A 512 -12.43 -5.05 0.80
C PHE A 512 -12.96 -6.23 0.00
N THR A 513 -14.25 -6.19 -0.31
CA THR A 513 -14.93 -7.29 -1.02
C THR A 513 -14.79 -7.13 -2.52
N ASN A 514 -15.04 -8.19 -3.29
CA ASN A 514 -15.08 -8.13 -4.76
C ASN A 514 -15.95 -6.96 -5.28
N LEU A 515 -17.08 -6.69 -4.63
CA LEU A 515 -17.93 -5.55 -4.98
C LEU A 515 -17.28 -4.21 -4.64
N ASP A 516 -16.52 -4.11 -3.55
CA ASP A 516 -15.79 -2.90 -3.17
C ASP A 516 -14.64 -2.64 -4.14
N GLU A 517 -13.96 -3.69 -4.59
CA GLU A 517 -12.92 -3.63 -5.62
C GLU A 517 -13.44 -3.10 -6.96
N TYR A 518 -14.54 -3.66 -7.44
CA TYR A 518 -15.21 -3.15 -8.64
C TYR A 518 -15.63 -1.68 -8.46
N ARG A 519 -16.14 -1.33 -7.27
CA ARG A 519 -16.56 0.03 -6.92
C ARG A 519 -15.42 1.01 -6.72
N ALA A 520 -14.19 0.54 -6.51
CA ALA A 520 -13.00 1.39 -6.40
C ALA A 520 -12.77 2.26 -7.64
N LYS A 521 -13.36 1.88 -8.78
CA LYS A 521 -13.41 2.73 -9.98
C LYS A 521 -14.13 4.07 -9.76
N PHE A 522 -14.94 4.22 -8.73
CA PHE A 522 -15.64 5.44 -8.36
C PHE A 522 -14.96 6.17 -7.20
N SER A 523 -15.26 7.46 -7.04
CA SER A 523 -14.76 8.25 -5.91
C SER A 523 -15.29 7.70 -4.57
N PRO A 524 -14.48 7.69 -3.49
CA PRO A 524 -14.93 7.29 -2.16
C PRO A 524 -16.07 8.16 -1.60
N ASP A 525 -16.25 9.39 -2.12
CA ASP A 525 -17.36 10.29 -1.76
C ASP A 525 -18.65 10.03 -2.59
N THR A 526 -18.68 8.99 -3.42
CA THR A 526 -19.82 8.67 -4.28
C THR A 526 -21.03 8.24 -3.45
N ASP A 527 -22.14 8.97 -3.60
CA ASP A 527 -23.44 8.55 -3.07
C ASP A 527 -24.13 7.63 -4.06
N TYR A 528 -24.04 6.31 -3.82
CA TYR A 528 -24.69 5.29 -4.65
C TYR A 528 -26.24 5.36 -4.66
N ASN A 529 -26.85 6.26 -3.87
CA ASN A 529 -28.29 6.54 -3.97
C ASN A 529 -28.65 7.59 -5.02
N GLU A 530 -27.66 8.32 -5.54
CA GLU A 530 -27.82 9.28 -6.64
C GLU A 530 -27.65 8.58 -7.99
N PRO A 531 -28.24 9.10 -9.08
CA PRO A 531 -28.09 8.51 -10.42
C PRO A 531 -26.62 8.41 -10.85
N GLU A 532 -26.28 7.35 -11.57
CA GLU A 532 -24.92 7.05 -12.05
C GLU A 532 -24.26 8.20 -12.84
N GLU A 533 -25.06 9.03 -13.52
CA GLU A 533 -24.58 10.23 -14.22
C GLU A 533 -23.85 11.24 -13.32
N ASN A 534 -24.04 11.17 -12.00
CA ASN A 534 -23.39 12.03 -11.00
C ASN A 534 -22.17 11.37 -10.35
N TRP A 535 -21.87 10.10 -10.65
CA TRP A 535 -20.74 9.39 -10.05
C TRP A 535 -19.43 9.85 -10.69
N VAL A 536 -18.40 10.05 -9.87
CA VAL A 536 -17.08 10.44 -10.35
C VAL A 536 -16.27 9.18 -10.58
N ILE A 537 -15.90 8.92 -11.83
CA ILE A 537 -15.07 7.77 -12.22
C ILE A 537 -13.59 8.15 -12.04
N LEU A 538 -12.89 7.42 -11.16
CA LEU A 538 -11.46 7.51 -10.91
C LEU A 538 -10.67 6.46 -11.70
N GLY A 539 -11.26 5.29 -11.98
CA GLY A 539 -10.63 4.22 -12.76
C GLY A 539 -9.72 3.28 -11.95
N ARG A 540 -9.83 3.25 -10.63
CA ARG A 540 -8.99 2.49 -9.68
C ARG A 540 -9.55 1.09 -9.34
N SER A 541 -10.18 0.41 -10.30
CA SER A 541 -10.65 -0.97 -10.06
C SER A 541 -9.47 -1.92 -9.90
N THR A 542 -9.59 -2.93 -9.03
CA THR A 542 -8.51 -3.87 -8.66
C THR A 542 -8.83 -5.32 -9.07
N ASP A 543 -7.85 -6.21 -8.92
CA ASP A 543 -7.98 -7.66 -9.18
C ASP A 543 -8.31 -8.44 -7.89
N PRO A 544 -9.52 -9.04 -7.77
CA PRO A 544 -10.04 -9.65 -6.54
C PRO A 544 -9.36 -10.94 -6.11
N LEU A 545 -8.41 -11.40 -6.91
CA LEU A 545 -7.61 -12.58 -6.62
C LEU A 545 -6.18 -12.21 -6.23
N ILE A 546 -5.81 -10.93 -6.24
CA ILE A 546 -4.45 -10.43 -6.02
C ILE A 546 -4.46 -9.23 -5.06
N GLN A 547 -3.96 -9.46 -3.84
CA GLN A 547 -3.86 -8.48 -2.76
C GLN A 547 -3.12 -7.15 -3.09
N ASP A 548 -2.30 -7.13 -4.14
CA ASP A 548 -1.44 -6.02 -4.56
C ASP A 548 -1.38 -6.08 -6.09
N THR A 549 -2.29 -5.36 -6.74
CA THR A 549 -2.58 -5.49 -8.17
C THR A 549 -1.37 -5.08 -9.03
N ASP A 550 -0.62 -4.04 -8.64
CA ASP A 550 0.53 -3.55 -9.41
C ASP A 550 1.89 -4.06 -8.92
N GLY A 551 1.95 -4.67 -7.74
CA GLY A 551 3.12 -5.31 -7.16
C GLY A 551 4.13 -4.33 -6.55
N ASP A 552 3.69 -3.15 -6.11
CA ASP A 552 4.55 -2.13 -5.49
C ASP A 552 4.83 -2.38 -3.99
N GLY A 553 4.08 -3.31 -3.37
CA GLY A 553 4.19 -3.69 -1.97
C GLY A 553 3.21 -2.99 -1.02
N LEU A 554 2.33 -2.13 -1.53
CA LEU A 554 1.13 -1.64 -0.86
C LEU A 554 -0.04 -2.54 -1.26
N ILE A 555 -1.00 -2.76 -0.36
CA ILE A 555 -2.16 -3.61 -0.65
C ILE A 555 -3.31 -2.72 -1.14
N ASP A 556 -4.07 -3.22 -2.11
CA ASP A 556 -5.12 -2.49 -2.82
C ASP A 556 -6.13 -1.82 -1.85
N GLY A 557 -6.55 -2.54 -0.81
CA GLY A 557 -7.41 -2.03 0.25
C GLY A 557 -6.87 -0.79 0.97
N ILE A 558 -5.54 -0.63 1.14
CA ILE A 558 -4.95 0.60 1.71
C ILE A 558 -5.07 1.75 0.73
N GLU A 559 -4.80 1.50 -0.54
CA GLU A 559 -4.74 2.49 -1.61
C GLU A 559 -6.10 3.12 -1.90
N VAL A 560 -7.12 2.26 -1.96
CA VAL A 560 -8.50 2.65 -2.25
C VAL A 560 -9.17 3.27 -1.02
N MET A 561 -9.01 2.68 0.17
CA MET A 561 -9.61 3.25 1.39
C MET A 561 -8.91 4.54 1.84
N GLY A 562 -7.63 4.68 1.54
CA GLY A 562 -6.79 5.81 1.88
C GLY A 562 -6.36 5.86 3.34
N TRP A 563 -5.27 6.57 3.59
CA TRP A 563 -4.68 6.79 4.92
C TRP A 563 -4.50 8.28 5.20
N THR A 564 -4.11 8.62 6.43
CA THR A 564 -3.88 10.02 6.83
C THR A 564 -2.40 10.27 7.08
N ILE A 565 -1.88 11.35 6.48
CA ILE A 565 -0.54 11.87 6.77
C ILE A 565 -0.63 13.23 7.45
N ARG A 566 0.48 13.66 8.05
CA ARG A 566 0.61 14.98 8.68
C ARG A 566 1.66 15.78 7.93
N VAL A 567 1.23 16.90 7.33
CA VAL A 567 2.09 17.80 6.58
C VAL A 567 2.17 19.14 7.28
N VAL A 568 3.37 19.70 7.37
CA VAL A 568 3.64 20.99 7.99
C VAL A 568 3.79 22.07 6.91
N GLN A 569 2.69 22.70 6.52
CA GLN A 569 2.63 23.80 5.54
C GLN A 569 2.18 25.09 6.25
N ARG A 570 3.10 25.74 6.99
CA ARG A 570 2.80 26.93 7.82
C ARG A 570 1.73 26.65 8.89
N GLY A 571 1.77 25.44 9.43
CA GLY A 571 0.81 24.84 10.36
C GLY A 571 0.72 23.33 10.14
N VAL A 572 0.27 22.59 11.14
CA VAL A 572 0.11 21.13 11.03
C VAL A 572 -1.26 20.82 10.43
N ASN A 573 -1.27 20.27 9.21
CA ASN A 573 -2.47 19.83 8.50
C ASN A 573 -2.49 18.29 8.43
N GLU A 574 -3.66 17.69 8.65
CA GLU A 574 -3.90 16.26 8.37
C GLU A 574 -4.53 16.15 6.98
N ILE A 575 -3.93 15.33 6.11
CA ILE A 575 -4.35 15.15 4.71
C ILE A 575 -4.67 13.67 4.51
N ASP A 576 -5.84 13.40 3.91
CA ASP A 576 -6.21 12.06 3.45
C ASP A 576 -5.51 11.79 2.10
N VAL A 577 -4.74 10.72 2.04
CA VAL A 577 -3.97 10.27 0.87
C VAL A 577 -4.62 9.02 0.31
N TYR A 578 -4.63 8.94 -1.02
CA TYR A 578 -5.09 7.78 -1.76
C TYR A 578 -4.12 7.54 -2.92
N SER A 579 -3.81 6.31 -3.26
CA SER A 579 -3.02 5.94 -4.44
C SER A 579 -3.89 5.22 -5.48
N ASP A 580 -3.35 5.00 -6.68
CA ASP A 580 -3.97 4.21 -7.74
C ASP A 580 -3.36 2.80 -7.76
N PRO A 581 -4.10 1.75 -7.36
CA PRO A 581 -3.58 0.39 -7.19
C PRO A 581 -3.17 -0.31 -8.50
N ASN A 582 -3.38 0.35 -9.65
CA ASN A 582 -2.89 -0.13 -10.94
C ASN A 582 -1.57 0.55 -11.34
N MET A 583 -1.03 1.45 -10.52
CA MET A 583 0.13 2.27 -10.84
C MET A 583 1.17 2.26 -9.72
N PHE A 584 2.26 1.54 -9.97
CA PHE A 584 3.41 1.39 -9.05
C PHE A 584 3.98 2.69 -8.44
N ASP A 585 3.72 3.84 -9.06
CA ASP A 585 4.14 5.18 -8.62
C ASP A 585 3.04 6.12 -9.10
N THR A 586 2.11 6.46 -8.20
CA THR A 586 0.83 7.08 -8.57
C THR A 586 1.01 8.48 -9.14
N ASP A 587 1.87 9.29 -8.54
CA ASP A 587 2.10 10.66 -8.98
C ASP A 587 3.28 10.80 -9.95
N GLY A 588 4.16 9.80 -10.04
CA GLY A 588 5.27 9.70 -10.97
C GLY A 588 6.50 10.52 -10.58
N ASP A 589 6.76 10.72 -9.30
CA ASP A 589 7.95 11.41 -8.76
C ASP A 589 9.18 10.48 -8.61
N GLY A 590 8.97 9.15 -8.67
CA GLY A 590 10.00 8.12 -8.55
C GLY A 590 10.08 7.43 -7.18
N LEU A 591 9.25 7.82 -6.22
CA LEU A 591 8.87 7.00 -5.06
C LEU A 591 7.71 6.10 -5.46
N ASN A 592 7.68 4.88 -4.92
CA ASN A 592 6.51 4.03 -5.05
C ASN A 592 5.61 4.21 -3.83
N ASP A 593 4.32 3.98 -4.02
CA ASP A 593 3.27 4.31 -3.05
C ASP A 593 3.51 3.61 -1.71
N SER A 594 4.00 2.35 -1.74
CA SER A 594 4.37 1.62 -0.54
C SER A 594 5.48 2.26 0.29
N ARG A 595 6.47 2.89 -0.36
CA ARG A 595 7.58 3.56 0.33
C ARG A 595 7.13 4.88 0.92
N GLU A 596 6.21 5.56 0.26
CA GLU A 596 5.60 6.77 0.77
C GLU A 596 4.78 6.51 2.03
N TYR A 597 4.05 5.40 2.03
CA TYR A 597 3.30 4.97 3.21
C TYR A 597 4.19 4.54 4.39
N TYR A 598 5.22 3.71 4.15
CA TYR A 598 6.01 3.10 5.23
C TYR A 598 7.26 3.87 5.66
N GLU A 599 7.91 4.63 4.77
CA GLU A 599 9.24 5.23 5.03
C GLU A 599 9.22 6.76 5.07
N THR A 600 8.70 7.43 4.03
CA THR A 600 8.81 8.90 3.88
C THR A 600 7.61 9.65 4.45
N TYR A 601 6.46 9.00 4.60
CA TYR A 601 5.21 9.59 5.08
C TYR A 601 4.68 10.75 4.21
N THR A 602 4.94 10.67 2.90
CA THR A 602 4.56 11.64 1.88
C THR A 602 3.24 11.28 1.21
N ASN A 603 2.76 12.16 0.31
CA ASN A 603 1.50 12.02 -0.37
C ASN A 603 1.68 11.40 -1.76
N ALA A 604 1.38 10.11 -1.88
CA ALA A 604 1.52 9.36 -3.14
C ALA A 604 0.71 9.87 -4.35
N SER A 605 -0.25 10.76 -4.14
CA SER A 605 -0.99 11.41 -5.22
C SER A 605 -0.43 12.80 -5.59
N ASN A 606 0.62 13.28 -4.93
CA ASN A 606 1.13 14.63 -5.09
C ASN A 606 2.65 14.72 -4.88
N ARG A 607 3.37 14.85 -5.99
CA ARG A 607 4.84 14.87 -6.10
C ARG A 607 5.60 15.86 -5.20
N ASP A 608 4.90 16.83 -4.62
CA ASP A 608 5.42 17.91 -3.79
C ASP A 608 4.45 18.05 -2.61
N THR A 609 4.69 17.26 -1.57
CA THR A 609 3.76 17.03 -0.46
C THR A 609 3.55 18.30 0.35
N ASP A 610 4.61 19.02 0.67
CA ASP A 610 4.57 20.25 1.47
C ASP A 610 4.54 21.55 0.64
N GLY A 611 4.62 21.47 -0.68
CA GLY A 611 4.31 22.57 -1.58
C GLY A 611 5.38 23.67 -1.60
N ASP A 612 6.62 23.33 -1.27
CA ASP A 612 7.77 24.23 -1.24
C ASP A 612 8.51 24.32 -2.60
N ASN A 613 8.02 23.58 -3.61
CA ASN A 613 8.56 23.41 -4.96
C ASN A 613 9.76 22.45 -5.08
N LEU A 614 9.99 21.60 -4.09
CA LEU A 614 10.85 20.42 -4.18
C LEU A 614 9.98 19.17 -4.42
N GLU A 615 10.56 18.17 -5.08
CA GLU A 615 9.87 16.89 -5.30
C GLU A 615 10.24 15.93 -4.16
N ASP A 616 9.27 15.14 -3.67
CA ASP A 616 9.44 14.30 -2.47
C ASP A 616 10.61 13.32 -2.63
N TYR A 617 10.76 12.67 -3.79
CA TYR A 617 11.93 11.84 -4.12
C TYR A 617 13.26 12.58 -3.97
N THR A 618 13.32 13.84 -4.41
CA THR A 618 14.55 14.64 -4.38
C THR A 618 14.94 14.95 -2.94
N GLU A 619 13.99 15.26 -2.09
CA GLU A 619 14.23 15.61 -0.70
C GLU A 619 14.61 14.41 0.15
N ALA A 620 13.83 13.32 0.06
CA ALA A 620 13.99 12.16 0.93
C ALA A 620 15.07 11.17 0.48
N VAL A 621 15.36 11.09 -0.84
CA VAL A 621 16.22 10.03 -1.41
C VAL A 621 17.45 10.56 -2.13
N ASP A 622 17.30 11.46 -3.12
CA ASP A 622 18.45 11.97 -3.88
C ASP A 622 19.32 12.91 -3.03
N GLY A 623 18.65 13.79 -2.28
CA GLY A 623 19.24 14.81 -1.44
C GLY A 623 19.93 15.94 -2.21
N PHE A 624 20.54 16.83 -1.44
CA PHE A 624 21.22 18.01 -1.91
C PHE A 624 22.69 18.00 -1.48
N MET A 625 23.48 18.92 -2.04
CA MET A 625 24.93 19.00 -1.78
C MET A 625 25.30 20.37 -1.24
N TRP A 626 25.74 20.43 0.02
CA TRP A 626 26.28 21.64 0.63
C TRP A 626 27.78 21.49 0.85
N ASN A 627 28.60 22.38 0.25
CA ASN A 627 30.06 22.35 0.38
C ASN A 627 30.76 21.00 0.10
N GLY A 628 30.10 20.09 -0.61
CA GLY A 628 30.62 18.75 -0.95
C GLY A 628 30.14 17.62 -0.05
N GLU A 629 29.31 17.89 0.96
CA GLU A 629 28.65 16.88 1.79
C GLU A 629 27.16 16.78 1.40
N PRO A 630 26.61 15.56 1.29
CA PRO A 630 25.20 15.35 0.99
C PRO A 630 24.32 15.56 2.24
N TYR A 631 23.15 16.17 2.05
CA TYR A 631 22.11 16.31 3.07
C TYR A 631 20.72 16.14 2.45
N THR A 632 19.70 15.94 3.28
CA THR A 632 18.30 15.77 2.87
C THR A 632 17.42 16.71 3.68
N THR A 633 16.30 17.12 3.12
CA THR A 633 15.21 17.85 3.77
C THR A 633 14.07 16.87 4.06
N ASN A 634 13.02 17.35 4.73
CA ASN A 634 11.86 16.55 5.04
C ASN A 634 10.68 16.96 4.15
N ALA A 635 10.38 16.14 3.14
CA ALA A 635 9.31 16.37 2.15
C ALA A 635 7.89 16.59 2.70
N SER A 636 7.66 16.32 4.00
CA SER A 636 6.38 16.61 4.67
C SER A 636 6.42 17.91 5.49
N MET A 637 7.51 18.68 5.42
CA MET A 637 7.78 19.84 6.24
C MET A 637 8.40 20.96 5.40
N PHE A 638 7.57 21.96 5.13
CA PHE A 638 7.88 23.14 4.31
C PHE A 638 9.12 23.97 4.73
N ASP A 639 9.60 23.75 5.95
CA ASP A 639 10.71 24.45 6.61
C ASP A 639 11.33 23.45 7.61
N THR A 640 12.33 22.69 7.14
CA THR A 640 12.87 21.53 7.84
C THR A 640 13.57 21.92 9.15
N ASP A 641 14.31 23.04 9.16
CA ASP A 641 15.05 23.50 10.34
C ASP A 641 14.33 24.57 11.17
N ASN A 642 13.14 25.00 10.74
CA ASN A 642 12.22 25.91 11.42
C ASN A 642 12.81 27.31 11.64
N ASP A 643 13.60 27.81 10.70
CA ASP A 643 14.21 29.13 10.78
C ASP A 643 13.34 30.25 10.17
N GLY A 644 12.28 29.86 9.44
CA GLY A 644 11.32 30.74 8.79
C GLY A 644 11.47 30.88 7.28
N LEU A 645 12.50 30.31 6.67
CA LEU A 645 12.66 30.16 5.22
C LEU A 645 12.05 28.83 4.74
N GLU A 646 11.71 28.76 3.45
CA GLU A 646 11.20 27.54 2.84
C GLU A 646 12.36 26.76 2.20
N ASP A 647 12.42 25.43 2.40
CA ASP A 647 13.58 24.62 1.97
C ASP A 647 13.91 24.83 0.48
N GLY A 648 12.87 24.92 -0.37
CA GLY A 648 12.97 25.25 -1.79
C GLY A 648 13.61 26.61 -2.11
N GLU A 649 13.37 27.66 -1.30
CA GLU A 649 14.03 28.98 -1.44
C GLU A 649 15.51 28.91 -1.04
N GLU A 650 15.82 28.15 0.00
CA GLU A 650 17.19 28.03 0.51
C GLU A 650 18.10 27.27 -0.46
N ILE A 651 17.55 26.31 -1.20
CA ILE A 651 18.28 25.55 -2.22
C ILE A 651 18.39 26.34 -3.54
N ALA A 652 17.42 27.22 -3.83
CA ALA A 652 17.38 28.00 -5.07
C ALA A 652 16.99 29.46 -4.82
N LEU A 653 17.90 30.39 -5.18
CA LEU A 653 17.74 31.86 -5.09
C LEU A 653 16.27 32.33 -5.09
N GLY A 654 15.74 32.58 -3.89
CA GLY A 654 14.38 33.05 -3.70
C GLY A 654 14.23 34.56 -3.78
N LEU A 655 13.35 35.10 -2.93
CA LEU A 655 13.04 36.53 -2.87
C LEU A 655 14.15 37.32 -2.18
N ASP A 656 14.81 36.68 -1.22
CA ASP A 656 15.90 37.24 -0.43
C ASP A 656 17.25 37.34 -1.17
N GLN A 657 17.40 36.55 -2.24
CA GLN A 657 18.60 36.39 -3.06
C GLN A 657 19.78 35.68 -2.35
N TYR A 658 19.52 34.98 -1.26
CA TYR A 658 20.49 34.12 -0.59
C TYR A 658 20.21 32.64 -0.90
N ILE A 659 21.21 31.79 -0.65
CA ILE A 659 21.10 30.33 -0.70
C ILE A 659 21.76 29.88 0.59
N THR A 660 20.95 29.41 1.52
CA THR A 660 21.31 28.97 2.87
C THR A 660 21.16 27.45 2.95
N HIS A 661 21.42 26.87 4.11
CA HIS A 661 21.38 25.44 4.31
C HIS A 661 20.05 25.01 4.94
N ALA A 662 19.13 24.48 4.11
CA ALA A 662 17.76 24.06 4.47
C ALA A 662 17.55 22.97 5.56
N ASN A 663 18.58 22.63 6.32
CA ASN A 663 18.46 21.69 7.46
C ASN A 663 19.44 22.11 8.57
N ASN A 664 19.81 23.39 8.56
CA ASN A 664 20.70 24.02 9.50
C ASN A 664 20.32 25.49 9.56
N SER A 665 19.50 25.83 10.55
CA SER A 665 18.89 27.14 10.74
C SER A 665 19.86 28.32 10.87
N ASP A 666 21.17 28.09 10.99
CA ASP A 666 22.23 29.10 11.14
C ASP A 666 23.41 28.69 10.24
N THR A 667 23.38 29.15 8.99
CA THR A 667 24.28 28.68 7.93
C THR A 667 25.73 29.08 8.16
N ASP A 668 25.97 30.27 8.71
CA ASP A 668 27.32 30.80 8.93
C ASP A 668 27.84 30.67 10.37
N ASN A 669 27.02 30.08 11.26
CA ASN A 669 27.32 29.69 12.63
C ASN A 669 27.62 30.88 13.53
N ASP A 670 26.82 31.93 13.42
CA ASP A 670 27.00 33.16 14.18
C ASP A 670 25.99 33.34 15.32
N THR A 671 25.11 32.33 15.52
CA THR A 671 24.03 32.25 16.51
C THR A 671 22.75 33.01 16.17
N LEU A 672 22.68 33.61 14.99
CA LEU A 672 21.47 34.15 14.39
C LEU A 672 20.91 33.16 13.37
N SER A 673 19.59 33.04 13.28
CA SER A 673 19.01 32.13 12.29
C SER A 673 18.84 32.83 10.94
N ASP A 674 19.02 32.12 9.84
CA ASP A 674 19.07 32.73 8.51
C ASP A 674 17.78 33.49 8.19
N GLY A 675 16.62 32.91 8.52
CA GLY A 675 15.32 33.58 8.42
C GLY A 675 15.17 34.85 9.27
N ASN A 676 15.83 34.93 10.45
CA ASN A 676 15.84 36.14 11.28
C ASN A 676 16.74 37.24 10.71
N GLU A 677 17.71 36.89 9.88
CA GLU A 677 18.56 37.86 9.19
C GLU A 677 17.83 38.54 8.06
N VAL A 678 17.08 37.75 7.29
CA VAL A 678 16.52 38.25 6.02
C VAL A 678 15.03 38.58 6.08
N LEU A 679 14.20 37.71 6.67
CA LEU A 679 12.74 37.87 6.67
C LEU A 679 12.24 38.64 7.89
N TYR A 680 12.69 38.25 9.08
CA TYR A 680 12.22 38.80 10.35
C TYR A 680 13.35 39.40 11.16
N ILE A 681 13.56 40.71 10.99
CA ILE A 681 14.54 41.41 11.80
C ILE A 681 13.97 41.59 13.22
N PRO A 682 14.59 41.01 14.27
CA PRO A 682 14.03 41.03 15.62
C PRO A 682 13.89 42.43 16.21
N ARG A 683 14.62 43.42 15.66
CA ARG A 683 14.75 44.77 16.19
C ARG A 683 14.16 45.84 15.25
N PRO A 684 13.39 46.83 15.77
CA PRO A 684 12.92 47.96 14.97
C PRO A 684 14.06 48.82 14.41
N TRP A 685 13.88 49.36 13.20
CA TRP A 685 14.84 50.23 12.50
C TRP A 685 16.20 49.60 12.17
N GLN A 686 16.36 48.31 12.40
CA GLN A 686 17.52 47.54 12.00
C GLN A 686 17.35 47.10 10.53
N PRO A 687 18.36 47.26 9.67
CA PRO A 687 18.43 46.62 8.35
C PRO A 687 18.78 45.14 8.45
N ALA A 688 18.50 44.36 7.40
CA ALA A 688 18.86 42.94 7.31
C ALA A 688 20.39 42.74 7.35
N THR A 689 20.83 41.63 7.95
CA THR A 689 22.21 41.11 7.92
C THR A 689 22.36 40.11 6.76
N ASN A 690 23.49 39.42 6.66
CA ASN A 690 23.78 38.51 5.56
C ASN A 690 24.05 37.09 6.10
N PRO A 691 23.17 36.12 5.84
CA PRO A 691 23.20 34.79 6.47
C PRO A 691 24.32 33.85 6.01
N LEU A 692 25.27 34.38 5.23
CA LEU A 692 26.44 33.66 4.75
C LEU A 692 27.74 34.25 5.28
N VAL A 693 27.64 35.31 6.10
CA VAL A 693 28.75 36.06 6.64
C VAL A 693 28.47 36.40 8.09
N ASN A 694 29.10 35.62 8.97
CA ASN A 694 29.01 35.71 10.42
C ASN A 694 29.44 37.06 11.07
N ASP A 695 29.81 38.06 10.28
CA ASP A 695 30.23 39.42 10.68
C ASP A 695 29.94 40.33 9.47
N THR A 696 28.70 40.77 9.36
CA THR A 696 28.18 41.46 8.17
C THR A 696 28.79 42.85 7.98
N ASP A 697 29.08 43.57 9.07
CA ASP A 697 29.63 44.92 9.02
C ASP A 697 31.18 44.96 9.03
N GLY A 698 31.82 43.85 9.40
CA GLY A 698 33.25 43.60 9.35
C GLY A 698 34.02 44.23 10.50
N ASP A 699 33.38 44.46 11.65
CA ASP A 699 33.99 45.12 12.80
C ASP A 699 34.62 44.15 13.83
N GLY A 700 34.39 42.84 13.64
CA GLY A 700 34.97 41.75 14.42
C GLY A 700 34.07 41.17 15.51
N MET A 701 32.82 41.63 15.60
CA MET A 701 31.77 41.00 16.38
C MET A 701 30.89 40.11 15.48
N LEU A 702 30.19 39.14 16.07
CA LEU A 702 29.29 38.24 15.33
C LEU A 702 27.88 38.84 15.29
N ASP A 703 27.14 38.70 14.19
CA ASP A 703 25.84 39.38 14.04
C ASP A 703 24.82 38.86 15.08
N GLY A 704 24.76 37.54 15.28
CA GLY A 704 23.95 36.91 16.32
C GLY A 704 24.34 37.33 17.73
N TRP A 705 25.64 37.53 18.00
CA TRP A 705 26.08 38.11 19.26
C TRP A 705 25.53 39.52 19.42
N GLU A 706 25.67 40.42 18.45
CA GLU A 706 25.23 41.82 18.54
C GLU A 706 23.70 42.03 18.59
N MET A 707 22.93 41.07 18.05
CA MET A 707 21.48 41.20 17.96
C MET A 707 20.72 40.85 19.24
N GLN A 708 21.32 40.12 20.19
CA GLN A 708 20.66 39.51 21.35
C GLN A 708 19.40 40.22 21.86
N VAL A 709 18.24 39.68 21.49
CA VAL A 709 16.93 40.09 21.98
C VAL A 709 16.52 39.19 23.13
N GLU A 710 15.90 39.75 24.18
CA GLU A 710 15.41 38.93 25.31
C GLU A 710 14.25 38.07 24.83
N SER A 711 14.46 36.75 24.81
CA SER A 711 13.46 35.79 24.38
C SER A 711 13.20 34.76 25.46
N THR A 712 11.93 34.61 25.85
CA THR A 712 11.53 33.54 26.78
C THR A 712 11.51 32.16 26.12
N THR A 713 11.39 32.09 24.80
CA THR A 713 11.46 30.83 24.03
C THR A 713 12.90 30.39 23.86
N ASP A 714 13.80 31.34 23.59
CA ASP A 714 15.20 31.04 23.26
C ASP A 714 16.14 31.18 24.47
N ASN A 715 15.58 31.57 25.62
CA ASN A 715 16.26 31.70 26.93
C ASN A 715 17.55 32.52 26.85
N THR A 716 17.53 33.60 26.09
CA THR A 716 18.67 34.50 25.83
C THR A 716 18.79 35.56 26.92
N ARG A 717 20.04 35.85 27.34
CA ARG A 717 20.38 37.11 28.02
C ARG A 717 20.43 38.20 26.96
N SER A 718 19.94 39.41 27.24
CA SER A 718 19.76 40.44 26.21
C SER A 718 20.65 41.65 26.45
N HIS A 719 21.20 42.17 25.35
CA HIS A 719 21.96 43.41 25.34
C HIS A 719 21.50 44.38 24.23
N SER A 720 20.28 44.16 23.73
CA SER A 720 19.58 45.03 22.79
C SER A 720 19.27 46.42 23.37
N LEU A 721 20.26 47.32 23.37
CA LEU A 721 20.15 48.68 23.88
C LEU A 721 19.95 49.71 22.75
N TRP A 722 18.85 50.45 22.80
CA TRP A 722 18.59 51.58 21.92
C TRP A 722 18.96 52.91 22.60
N ILE A 723 19.82 53.69 21.95
CA ILE A 723 20.32 54.95 22.49
C ILE A 723 19.74 56.12 21.71
N SER A 724 19.13 57.09 22.40
CA SER A 724 18.64 58.32 21.79
C SER A 724 19.03 59.57 22.58
N MET A 725 19.50 60.61 21.88
CA MET A 725 19.87 61.91 22.48
C MET A 725 18.68 62.86 22.64
N GLU A 726 17.55 62.56 22.00
CA GLU A 726 16.31 63.33 22.08
C GLU A 726 15.12 62.39 22.40
N PRO A 727 14.01 62.91 22.96
CA PRO A 727 12.79 62.13 23.12
C PRO A 727 12.33 61.55 21.79
N TRP A 728 11.93 60.28 21.80
CA TRP A 728 11.61 59.53 20.59
C TRP A 728 10.34 58.70 20.77
N ARG A 729 9.80 58.24 19.64
CA ARG A 729 8.53 57.51 19.58
C ARG A 729 8.76 56.09 19.08
N PRO A 730 8.42 55.07 19.89
CA PRO A 730 8.41 53.67 19.46
C PRO A 730 7.54 53.44 18.23
N VAL A 731 7.89 52.43 17.44
CA VAL A 731 7.01 51.91 16.38
C VAL A 731 5.69 51.47 17.03
N GLY A 732 4.54 51.89 16.47
CA GLY A 732 3.21 51.61 17.04
C GLY A 732 2.66 52.68 18.01
N CYS A 733 3.47 53.66 18.40
CA CYS A 733 3.04 54.75 19.29
C CYS A 733 2.31 55.88 18.52
N GLU A 734 0.96 55.90 18.59
CA GLU A 734 0.15 56.94 17.93
C GLU A 734 0.04 58.27 18.73
N ASP A 735 0.23 58.23 20.06
CA ASP A 735 -0.04 59.36 20.97
C ASP A 735 1.19 59.80 21.79
N SER A 736 1.19 61.04 22.30
CA SER A 736 2.27 61.59 23.15
C SER A 736 2.44 60.91 24.51
N SER A 737 1.57 59.97 24.87
CA SER A 737 1.63 59.26 26.16
C SER A 737 2.61 58.08 26.17
N CYS A 738 3.04 57.60 25.00
CA CYS A 738 4.02 56.51 24.84
C CYS A 738 5.39 57.01 24.35
N GLU A 739 5.62 58.33 24.36
CA GLU A 739 6.91 58.92 24.03
C GLU A 739 7.94 58.60 25.12
N LYS A 740 9.12 58.13 24.71
CA LYS A 740 10.21 57.74 25.59
C LYS A 740 11.20 58.88 25.72
N ALA A 741 11.78 59.05 26.92
CA ALA A 741 12.80 60.05 27.18
C ALA A 741 14.11 59.71 26.48
N ALA A 742 14.99 60.71 26.36
CA ALA A 742 16.35 60.51 25.86
C ALA A 742 17.15 59.66 26.87
N GLY A 743 17.93 58.70 26.39
CA GLY A 743 18.62 57.68 27.20
C GLY A 743 18.69 56.33 26.49
N GLY A 744 19.24 55.33 27.18
CA GLY A 744 19.32 53.94 26.76
C GLY A 744 18.08 53.14 27.17
N TRP A 745 17.44 52.45 26.23
CA TRP A 745 16.25 51.62 26.47
C TRP A 745 16.47 50.20 25.98
N ILE A 746 16.09 49.20 26.77
CA ILE A 746 16.22 47.78 26.40
C ILE A 746 14.98 47.34 25.61
N TYR A 747 15.19 46.54 24.57
CA TYR A 747 14.13 46.00 23.72
C TYR A 747 13.82 44.54 24.05
N LEU A 748 12.54 44.22 24.32
CA LEU A 748 12.09 42.86 24.70
C LEU A 748 11.13 42.28 23.65
N ASN A 749 11.71 41.76 22.56
CA ASN A 749 11.11 40.94 21.50
C ASN A 749 9.59 41.14 21.22
N GLY A 750 9.16 42.40 21.07
CA GLY A 750 7.80 42.80 20.68
C GLY A 750 6.65 42.57 21.68
N ILE A 751 6.78 41.72 22.70
CA ILE A 751 5.69 41.43 23.67
C ILE A 751 5.68 42.45 24.84
N GLN A 752 6.85 42.92 25.27
CA GLN A 752 7.02 44.06 26.17
C GLN A 752 7.87 45.10 25.44
N GLU A 753 7.22 45.97 24.66
CA GLU A 753 7.92 46.74 23.60
C GLU A 753 9.25 47.40 24.01
N TRP A 754 9.35 48.00 25.21
CA TRP A 754 10.57 48.66 25.69
C TRP A 754 10.64 48.73 27.22
N SER A 755 11.70 48.21 27.82
CA SER A 755 11.97 48.29 29.26
C SER A 755 13.01 49.37 29.60
N GLY A 756 12.81 49.98 30.76
CA GLY A 756 13.72 50.95 31.36
C GLY A 756 14.06 50.52 32.79
N SER A 757 14.59 51.42 33.61
CA SER A 757 14.90 51.07 35.00
C SER A 757 13.64 50.74 35.82
N ALA A 758 13.78 49.96 36.90
CA ALA A 758 12.67 49.57 37.76
C ALA A 758 12.10 50.73 38.62
N GLY A 759 12.68 51.94 38.51
CA GLY A 759 12.39 53.10 39.34
C GLY A 759 12.01 54.36 38.55
N ASP A 760 11.79 55.42 39.31
CA ASP A 760 11.61 56.81 38.88
C ASP A 760 12.62 57.62 39.70
N ALA A 761 13.90 57.47 39.35
CA ALA A 761 15.05 58.03 40.02
C ALA A 761 15.06 59.57 39.92
N ASP A 762 14.51 60.14 38.85
CA ASP A 762 14.38 61.59 38.69
C ASP A 762 13.07 62.17 39.30
N GLY A 763 12.12 61.30 39.63
CA GLY A 763 10.88 61.62 40.33
C GLY A 763 9.86 62.35 39.47
N ASP A 764 9.94 62.24 38.14
CA ASP A 764 9.06 62.92 37.18
C ASP A 764 7.73 62.18 36.90
N GLY A 765 7.58 60.95 37.40
CA GLY A 765 6.40 60.11 37.26
C GLY A 765 6.31 59.38 35.92
N LYS A 766 7.37 59.34 35.13
CA LYS A 766 7.53 58.50 33.93
C LYS A 766 8.50 57.37 34.21
N ALA A 767 8.59 56.43 33.26
CA ALA A 767 9.63 55.42 33.30
C ALA A 767 10.96 56.06 32.89
N ASP A 768 11.99 55.81 33.67
CA ASP A 768 13.36 56.19 33.35
C ASP A 768 13.98 55.25 32.31
N PRO A 769 14.93 55.73 31.50
CA PRO A 769 15.78 54.85 30.71
C PRO A 769 16.54 53.88 31.64
N ARG A 770 17.07 52.79 31.07
CA ARG A 770 18.00 51.90 31.80
C ARG A 770 19.27 52.67 32.16
N TYR A 771 19.83 53.40 31.19
CA TYR A 771 20.97 54.28 31.38
C TYR A 771 20.65 55.70 30.95
N PHE A 772 20.97 56.67 31.81
CA PHE A 772 20.96 58.07 31.42
C PHE A 772 22.17 58.38 30.53
N ILE A 773 22.04 59.40 29.68
CA ILE A 773 23.11 59.79 28.73
C ILE A 773 24.43 60.15 29.43
N HIS A 774 24.38 60.59 30.69
CA HIS A 774 25.59 60.92 31.45
C HIS A 774 26.25 59.73 32.14
N GLU A 775 25.58 58.57 32.18
CA GLU A 775 26.11 57.30 32.72
C GLU A 775 26.86 56.55 31.61
N MET A 776 26.38 56.65 30.37
CA MET A 776 26.99 55.99 29.21
C MET A 776 28.26 56.71 28.69
N ASN A 777 29.27 55.96 28.28
CA ASN A 777 30.50 56.49 27.67
C ASN A 777 30.37 56.61 26.14
N LEU A 778 29.68 57.66 25.69
CA LEU A 778 29.44 57.93 24.26
C LEU A 778 30.64 58.56 23.52
N THR A 779 31.87 58.36 23.99
CA THR A 779 33.06 59.00 23.39
C THR A 779 33.45 58.34 22.07
N GLY A 780 33.22 59.03 20.95
CA GLY A 780 33.44 58.47 19.61
C GLY A 780 32.20 57.87 18.97
N PHE A 781 31.12 57.68 19.75
CA PHE A 781 29.80 57.25 19.29
C PHE A 781 29.12 58.36 18.48
N THR A 782 28.95 58.17 17.16
CA THR A 782 28.35 59.19 16.29
C THR A 782 26.84 59.04 16.18
N MET A 783 26.10 59.93 16.85
CA MET A 783 24.64 59.94 16.83
C MET A 783 24.04 60.57 15.56
N PRO A 784 22.98 59.98 14.98
CA PRO A 784 22.24 60.60 13.89
C PRO A 784 21.56 61.92 14.33
N ASN A 785 21.46 62.90 13.42
CA ASN A 785 20.91 64.23 13.75
C ASN A 785 19.42 64.21 14.14
N ASN A 786 18.67 63.16 13.80
CA ASN A 786 17.27 62.96 14.14
C ASN A 786 17.09 61.47 14.51
N GLY A 787 16.76 61.17 15.77
CA GLY A 787 16.49 59.81 16.25
C GLY A 787 17.62 59.20 17.07
N GLY A 788 17.49 57.90 17.35
CA GLY A 788 18.49 57.07 18.02
C GLY A 788 19.19 56.09 17.08
N ARG A 789 20.09 55.27 17.62
CA ARG A 789 20.66 54.09 16.97
C ARG A 789 20.81 52.95 18.00
N TRP A 790 20.97 51.72 17.52
CA TRP A 790 21.36 50.59 18.37
C TRP A 790 22.78 50.78 18.91
N ALA A 791 23.02 50.31 20.14
CA ALA A 791 24.35 50.30 20.75
C ALA A 791 25.32 49.41 19.95
N LEU A 792 24.83 48.21 19.60
CA LEU A 792 25.45 47.21 18.73
C LEU A 792 24.59 47.01 17.49
N ASP A 793 25.18 47.16 16.30
CA ASP A 793 24.48 47.19 15.02
C ASP A 793 25.27 46.42 13.95
N PRO A 794 24.96 45.13 13.74
CA PRO A 794 25.69 44.28 12.79
C PRO A 794 25.33 44.56 11.32
N SER A 795 24.43 45.50 11.05
CA SER A 795 23.90 45.67 9.70
C SER A 795 24.96 46.22 8.74
N PHE A 796 24.88 45.79 7.48
CA PHE A 796 25.85 46.20 6.47
C PHE A 796 25.98 47.74 6.34
N GLY A 797 27.16 48.25 6.68
CA GLY A 797 27.46 49.69 6.59
C GLY A 797 26.97 50.52 7.77
N SER A 798 26.62 49.86 8.88
CA SER A 798 26.57 50.44 10.23
C SER A 798 27.91 51.12 10.59
N LEU A 799 27.94 51.77 11.75
CA LEU A 799 29.14 52.40 12.26
C LEU A 799 29.84 51.40 13.17
N PRO A 800 31.16 51.16 13.01
CA PRO A 800 31.87 50.16 13.81
C PRO A 800 31.69 50.44 15.30
N ASP A 801 31.24 49.46 16.07
CA ASP A 801 30.95 49.59 17.49
C ASP A 801 31.67 48.60 18.43
N ALA A 802 32.48 47.70 17.88
CA ALA A 802 33.40 46.81 18.61
C ALA A 802 34.34 47.47 19.65
N ASN A 803 34.76 48.72 19.41
CA ASN A 803 35.72 49.42 20.30
C ASN A 803 35.06 50.43 21.25
N PHE A 804 33.73 50.46 21.30
CA PHE A 804 33.02 51.28 22.28
C PHE A 804 32.83 50.51 23.57
N ASP A 805 32.55 51.27 24.61
CA ASP A 805 32.29 50.83 25.98
C ASP A 805 31.04 51.65 26.34
N VAL A 806 29.88 51.03 26.30
CA VAL A 806 28.59 51.75 26.30
C VAL A 806 28.01 51.91 27.70
N ASP A 807 28.24 50.94 28.57
CA ASP A 807 27.88 50.92 30.00
C ASP A 807 28.95 51.54 30.92
N ASN A 808 30.12 51.89 30.38
CA ASN A 808 31.17 52.67 31.06
C ASN A 808 31.83 51.91 32.23
N ASP A 809 32.02 50.61 32.06
CA ASP A 809 32.67 49.69 33.00
C ASP A 809 34.19 49.55 32.75
N THR A 810 34.70 50.17 31.66
CA THR A 810 36.07 50.15 31.13
C THR A 810 36.47 48.96 30.24
N LEU A 811 35.55 48.04 29.96
CA LEU A 811 35.71 46.94 29.02
C LEU A 811 35.07 47.32 27.67
N PRO A 812 35.79 47.22 26.54
CA PRO A 812 35.17 47.49 25.25
C PRO A 812 34.35 46.29 24.78
N ASN A 813 33.22 46.55 24.11
CA ASN A 813 32.26 45.57 23.60
C ASN A 813 32.88 44.30 22.97
N ALA A 814 33.94 44.42 22.17
CA ALA A 814 34.59 43.27 21.54
C ALA A 814 35.35 42.34 22.51
N MET A 815 35.74 42.82 23.70
CA MET A 815 36.35 42.00 24.76
C MET A 815 35.31 41.26 25.61
N GLU A 816 34.05 41.66 25.49
CA GLU A 816 32.91 41.11 26.22
C GLU A 816 32.30 39.90 25.51
N ALA A 817 32.66 39.71 24.25
CA ALA A 817 32.23 38.57 23.45
C ALA A 817 32.48 37.20 24.13
N PRO A 818 31.69 36.15 23.82
CA PRO A 818 31.77 34.83 24.46
C PRO A 818 33.14 34.17 24.38
N ASP A 819 33.87 34.41 23.29
CA ASP A 819 35.21 33.87 23.05
C ASP A 819 36.32 34.64 23.80
N ARG A 820 35.94 35.65 24.59
CA ARG A 820 36.82 36.49 25.41
C ARG A 820 36.43 36.42 26.87
N TRP A 821 35.65 37.37 27.40
CA TRP A 821 35.20 37.43 28.79
C TRP A 821 33.71 37.08 28.98
N ASN A 822 32.93 36.88 27.91
CA ASN A 822 31.53 36.45 27.99
C ASN A 822 30.69 37.28 28.97
N THR A 823 30.85 38.60 28.87
CA THR A 823 30.13 39.60 29.66
C THR A 823 29.04 40.26 28.82
N ASN A 824 28.19 41.03 29.48
CA ASN A 824 27.09 41.72 28.86
C ASN A 824 27.50 43.16 28.50
N PRO A 825 27.65 43.51 27.22
CA PRO A 825 28.16 44.81 26.80
C PRO A 825 27.22 45.99 27.05
N VAL A 826 26.13 45.79 27.77
CA VAL A 826 25.24 46.87 28.19
C VAL A 826 24.86 46.75 29.65
N ASP A 827 25.59 45.96 30.43
CA ASP A 827 25.40 45.80 31.86
C ASP A 827 26.78 45.77 32.53
N ASP A 828 27.06 46.78 33.35
CA ASP A 828 28.40 47.03 33.89
C ASP A 828 28.87 45.99 34.91
N ASP A 829 27.96 45.11 35.39
CA ASP A 829 28.19 44.05 36.37
C ASP A 829 27.37 42.81 35.92
N THR A 830 28.03 41.92 35.15
CA THR A 830 27.36 40.81 34.47
C THR A 830 26.88 39.71 35.43
N ASP A 831 27.66 39.41 36.46
CA ASP A 831 27.40 38.30 37.38
C ASP A 831 26.80 38.71 38.74
N GLN A 832 26.67 40.02 38.97
CA GLN A 832 25.99 40.68 40.09
C GLN A 832 26.72 40.55 41.42
N ASP A 833 28.04 40.45 41.39
CA ASP A 833 28.92 40.37 42.56
C ASP A 833 29.33 41.75 43.12
N ARG A 834 28.89 42.84 42.46
CA ARG A 834 29.14 44.27 42.73
C ARG A 834 30.46 44.82 42.19
N LEU A 835 31.22 44.04 41.44
CA LEU A 835 32.42 44.50 40.73
C LEU A 835 32.05 44.84 39.28
N PRO A 836 32.63 45.91 38.69
CA PRO A 836 32.45 46.17 37.27
C PRO A 836 33.31 45.22 36.42
N ASP A 837 32.74 44.72 35.32
CA ASP A 837 33.37 43.67 34.51
C ASP A 837 34.80 44.08 34.05
N GLY A 838 34.96 45.30 33.53
CA GLY A 838 36.27 45.83 33.12
C GLY A 838 37.29 45.98 34.26
N TRP A 839 36.85 46.21 35.49
CA TRP A 839 37.71 46.27 36.67
C TRP A 839 38.23 44.87 37.02
N GLU A 840 37.36 43.87 37.00
CA GLU A 840 37.71 42.47 37.25
C GLU A 840 38.67 41.93 36.21
N VAL A 841 38.40 42.17 34.92
CA VAL A 841 39.30 41.78 33.82
C VAL A 841 40.70 42.35 34.05
N TYR A 842 40.79 43.63 34.40
CA TYR A 842 42.07 44.29 34.63
C TYR A 842 42.86 43.63 35.78
N TRP A 843 42.20 43.35 36.91
CA TRP A 843 42.88 42.77 38.07
C TRP A 843 43.14 41.28 37.94
N SER A 844 42.26 40.54 37.26
CA SER A 844 42.49 39.16 36.85
C SER A 844 43.74 39.02 35.99
N ASP A 845 43.89 39.87 34.97
CA ASP A 845 45.10 39.92 34.15
C ASP A 845 46.35 40.27 34.98
N LYS A 846 46.22 41.19 35.95
CA LYS A 846 47.32 41.55 36.86
C LYS A 846 47.71 40.42 37.81
N ALA A 847 46.75 39.69 38.36
CA ALA A 847 47.00 38.53 39.22
C ALA A 847 47.78 37.44 38.48
N LEU A 848 47.39 37.17 37.23
CA LEU A 848 48.07 36.22 36.34
C LEU A 848 49.48 36.72 35.95
N GLU A 849 49.65 38.01 35.66
CA GLU A 849 50.97 38.61 35.37
C GLU A 849 51.93 38.50 36.57
N LEU A 850 51.41 38.71 37.79
CA LEU A 850 52.16 38.60 39.04
C LEU A 850 52.40 37.15 39.48
N GLY A 851 51.67 36.19 38.89
CA GLY A 851 51.78 34.76 39.17
C GLY A 851 51.24 34.37 40.55
N LEU A 852 50.19 35.08 41.01
CA LEU A 852 49.51 34.82 42.29
C LEU A 852 48.62 33.58 42.21
N THR A 853 47.98 33.36 41.06
CA THR A 853 47.17 32.18 40.73
C THR A 853 47.70 31.49 39.46
N SER A 854 47.24 30.26 39.20
CA SER A 854 47.59 29.54 37.98
C SER A 854 46.38 29.44 37.05
N ALA A 855 46.57 29.86 35.79
CA ALA A 855 45.53 29.75 34.76
C ALA A 855 45.07 28.30 34.52
N GLU A 856 45.92 27.31 34.84
CA GLU A 856 45.61 25.88 34.71
C GLU A 856 44.66 25.38 35.80
N GLU A 857 44.73 25.96 37.01
CA GLU A 857 43.79 25.65 38.10
C GLU A 857 42.44 26.31 37.83
N LEU A 858 42.43 27.58 37.41
CA LEU A 858 41.22 28.35 37.11
C LEU A 858 40.44 27.78 35.91
N GLN A 859 41.13 27.35 34.84
CA GLN A 859 40.49 26.63 33.73
C GLN A 859 39.84 25.30 34.16
N GLY A 860 40.28 24.72 35.28
CA GLY A 860 39.65 23.54 35.87
C GLY A 860 38.27 23.82 36.46
N TYR A 861 38.01 25.08 36.84
CA TYR A 861 36.72 25.58 37.35
C TYR A 861 35.87 26.25 36.27
N GLY A 862 36.45 26.56 35.11
CA GLY A 862 35.77 27.25 34.01
C GLY A 862 36.05 28.74 33.96
N ALA A 863 36.71 29.29 34.99
CA ALA A 863 37.11 30.68 35.09
C ALA A 863 38.37 30.99 34.24
N ARG A 864 38.39 32.20 33.68
CA ARG A 864 39.50 32.79 32.90
C ARG A 864 40.44 33.61 33.77
N GLY A 865 39.97 34.08 34.92
CA GLY A 865 40.71 34.84 35.93
C GLY A 865 40.28 34.46 37.35
N PRO A 866 41.00 34.93 38.39
CA PRO A 866 40.56 34.79 39.78
C PRO A 866 39.33 35.65 40.14
N MET A 867 39.03 36.66 39.33
CA MET A 867 37.80 37.47 39.36
C MET A 867 37.29 37.50 37.90
N ASP A 868 36.68 36.39 37.46
CA ASP A 868 36.12 36.27 36.11
C ASP A 868 34.71 36.87 36.11
N PRO A 869 34.46 37.98 35.39
CA PRO A 869 33.20 38.74 35.43
C PRO A 869 31.97 37.97 34.91
N SER A 870 32.16 36.76 34.40
CA SER A 870 31.05 35.87 34.03
C SER A 870 30.61 34.92 35.14
N MET A 871 31.31 34.92 36.27
CA MET A 871 31.21 33.95 37.35
C MET A 871 31.24 34.65 38.71
N ILE A 872 30.08 34.71 39.36
CA ILE A 872 29.92 35.28 40.71
C ILE A 872 30.89 34.73 41.78
N ASP A 873 31.44 33.54 41.58
CA ASP A 873 32.43 32.85 42.44
C ASP A 873 33.38 32.08 41.51
N SER A 874 34.53 32.68 41.20
CA SER A 874 35.47 32.20 40.17
C SER A 874 36.25 30.95 40.58
N ASP A 875 36.51 30.78 41.88
CA ASP A 875 37.31 29.67 42.40
C ASP A 875 36.49 28.57 43.11
N LEU A 876 35.17 28.78 43.21
CA LEU A 876 34.15 27.89 43.75
C LEU A 876 34.34 27.55 45.23
N ASP A 877 34.90 28.48 46.02
CA ASP A 877 35.08 28.32 47.45
C ASP A 877 33.83 28.68 48.28
N GLY A 878 32.83 29.31 47.64
CA GLY A 878 31.55 29.70 48.20
C GLY A 878 31.48 31.13 48.72
N ILE A 879 32.49 31.96 48.46
CA ILE A 879 32.50 33.41 48.65
C ILE A 879 32.40 34.06 47.27
N GLU A 880 31.59 35.12 47.14
CA GLU A 880 31.47 35.86 45.87
C GLU A 880 32.73 36.71 45.64
N ASP A 881 33.18 36.86 44.41
CA ASP A 881 34.47 37.51 44.08
C ASP A 881 34.54 38.95 44.67
N GLY A 882 33.46 39.73 44.59
CA GLY A 882 33.34 41.05 45.24
C GLY A 882 33.41 41.07 46.78
N GLU A 883 33.05 39.96 47.43
CA GLU A 883 33.13 39.78 48.90
C GLU A 883 34.40 39.03 49.33
N GLU A 884 35.26 38.62 48.39
CA GLU A 884 36.56 37.99 48.66
C GLU A 884 37.63 39.02 49.06
N ASP A 885 38.59 38.60 49.90
CA ASP A 885 39.84 39.33 50.19
C ASP A 885 40.99 38.48 49.62
N PHE A 886 41.33 38.76 48.36
CA PHE A 886 42.22 37.93 47.56
C PHE A 886 43.68 38.02 48.01
N ASP A 887 44.17 39.21 48.36
CA ASP A 887 45.57 39.43 48.76
C ASP A 887 45.81 39.41 50.28
N ARG A 888 44.74 39.39 51.08
CA ARG A 888 44.72 39.21 52.54
C ARG A 888 45.40 40.34 53.28
N ASP A 889 45.14 41.56 52.84
CA ASP A 889 45.77 42.76 53.37
C ASP A 889 44.94 43.48 54.43
N GLY A 890 43.79 42.91 54.80
CA GLY A 890 42.95 43.37 55.90
C GLY A 890 43.65 43.41 57.27
N LEU A 891 42.93 43.86 58.29
CA LEU A 891 43.51 44.02 59.62
C LEU A 891 43.81 42.67 60.29
N ASN A 892 45.05 42.51 60.74
CA ASN A 892 45.47 41.31 61.45
C ASN A 892 44.59 41.00 62.68
N ARG A 893 43.75 39.96 62.58
CA ARG A 893 42.84 39.51 63.63
C ARG A 893 43.51 39.19 64.96
N THR A 894 44.73 38.65 64.93
CA THR A 894 45.46 38.38 66.19
C THR A 894 45.80 39.68 66.91
N ASN A 895 46.12 40.74 66.18
CA ASN A 895 46.36 42.06 66.76
C ASN A 895 45.05 42.67 67.29
N LEU A 896 43.95 42.56 66.54
CA LEU A 896 42.62 43.01 66.97
C LEU A 896 42.14 42.28 68.23
N LEU A 897 42.27 40.95 68.28
CA LEU A 897 41.95 40.15 69.47
C LEU A 897 42.82 40.55 70.65
N ASN A 898 44.13 40.76 70.47
CA ASN A 898 45.00 41.23 71.55
C ASN A 898 44.64 42.67 72.02
N ARG A 899 44.01 43.48 71.15
CA ARG A 899 43.62 44.87 71.39
C ARG A 899 42.27 44.97 72.12
N TYR A 900 41.24 44.31 71.60
CA TYR A 900 39.85 44.38 72.08
C TYR A 900 39.45 43.22 73.00
N CYS A 901 40.13 42.07 72.93
CA CYS A 901 39.88 40.89 73.78
C CYS A 901 41.19 40.23 74.27
N PRO A 902 42.03 40.92 75.07
CA PRO A 902 43.38 40.44 75.44
C PRO A 902 43.43 39.10 76.17
N SER A 903 42.28 38.63 76.67
CA SER A 903 42.13 37.38 77.41
C SER A 903 41.44 36.27 76.62
N HIS A 904 41.27 36.44 75.30
CA HIS A 904 40.66 35.46 74.39
C HIS A 904 41.25 34.03 74.53
N ASN A 905 42.55 33.94 74.84
CA ASN A 905 43.27 32.67 74.98
C ASN A 905 43.28 32.09 76.42
N ASP A 906 42.66 32.74 77.41
CA ASP A 906 42.63 32.29 78.81
C ASP A 906 41.19 32.05 79.30
N PRO A 907 40.71 30.79 79.38
CA PRO A 907 39.35 30.48 79.81
C PRO A 907 39.10 30.77 81.31
N THR A 908 40.11 31.23 82.06
CA THR A 908 40.01 31.53 83.50
C THR A 908 39.83 33.01 83.81
N THR A 909 40.01 33.90 82.82
CA THR A 909 39.82 35.34 82.95
C THR A 909 39.09 35.87 81.72
N PHE A 910 37.91 36.46 81.88
CA PHE A 910 37.16 37.06 80.78
C PHE A 910 37.22 38.58 80.89
N ASN A 911 38.07 39.19 80.08
CA ASN A 911 38.29 40.63 79.96
C ASN A 911 38.35 40.96 78.46
N CYS A 912 37.18 41.08 77.85
CA CYS A 912 36.99 41.41 76.44
C CYS A 912 35.97 42.53 76.33
N HIS A 913 36.33 43.57 75.56
CA HIS A 913 35.48 44.71 75.25
C HIS A 913 34.61 44.43 74.03
N ILE A 914 35.11 43.62 73.09
CA ILE A 914 34.34 43.06 71.98
C ILE A 914 34.55 41.54 72.01
N ASP A 915 33.47 40.80 72.23
CA ASP A 915 33.51 39.35 72.46
C ASP A 915 33.43 38.56 71.14
N PRO A 916 34.49 37.86 70.73
CA PRO A 916 34.52 37.05 69.52
C PRO A 916 33.67 35.77 69.59
N GLU A 917 33.01 35.45 70.71
CA GLU A 917 32.02 34.36 70.76
C GLU A 917 30.59 34.86 70.49
N THR A 918 30.37 36.17 70.47
CA THR A 918 29.08 36.78 70.12
C THR A 918 28.97 36.97 68.62
N SER A 919 27.76 36.86 68.07
CA SER A 919 27.52 37.06 66.64
C SER A 919 28.00 38.43 66.13
N ALA A 920 27.80 39.49 66.91
CA ALA A 920 28.23 40.84 66.56
C ALA A 920 29.75 41.06 66.70
N GLY A 921 30.41 40.35 67.64
CA GLY A 921 31.86 40.40 67.77
C GLY A 921 32.58 39.54 66.73
N LEU A 922 32.00 38.40 66.32
CA LEU A 922 32.50 37.63 65.17
C LEU A 922 32.51 38.49 63.92
N GLN A 923 31.37 39.12 63.59
CA GLN A 923 31.26 40.07 62.48
C GLN A 923 32.31 41.19 62.59
N PHE A 924 32.47 41.84 63.75
CA PHE A 924 33.53 42.86 63.91
C PHE A 924 34.94 42.40 63.54
N TYR A 925 35.32 41.18 63.92
CA TYR A 925 36.67 40.69 63.64
C TYR A 925 36.79 40.12 62.23
N ASP A 926 35.73 39.56 61.67
CA ASP A 926 35.70 38.99 60.32
C ASP A 926 35.67 40.14 59.28
N ASP A 927 34.78 41.14 59.44
CA ASP A 927 34.66 42.32 58.55
C ASP A 927 35.92 43.20 58.53
N LEU A 928 36.72 43.18 59.61
CA LEU A 928 37.98 43.92 59.65
C LEU A 928 39.17 43.07 59.18
N GLU A 929 39.09 41.75 59.28
CA GLU A 929 40.13 40.83 58.82
C GLU A 929 40.12 40.68 57.30
N ASN A 930 38.95 40.80 56.68
CA ASN A 930 38.75 40.72 55.24
C ASN A 930 38.51 42.13 54.69
N PHE A 931 39.50 42.70 54.00
CA PHE A 931 39.28 43.91 53.22
C PHE A 931 38.87 43.48 51.82
N THR A 932 37.58 43.60 51.50
CA THR A 932 37.05 42.91 50.31
C THR A 932 37.38 43.64 49.02
N ASN A 933 37.43 42.90 47.90
CA ASN A 933 37.66 43.45 46.57
C ASN A 933 36.72 44.62 46.24
N TYR A 934 35.44 44.55 46.66
CA TYR A 934 34.48 45.66 46.51
C TYR A 934 34.84 46.89 47.36
N GLU A 935 35.33 46.71 48.59
CA GLU A 935 35.81 47.83 49.41
C GLU A 935 37.05 48.49 48.80
N GLU A 936 37.90 47.71 48.14
CA GLU A 936 39.06 48.20 47.42
C GLU A 936 38.69 49.00 46.18
N LEU A 937 37.69 48.54 45.42
CA LEU A 937 37.11 49.29 44.31
C LEU A 937 36.64 50.69 44.76
N LEU A 938 35.92 50.77 45.89
CA LEU A 938 35.40 52.04 46.40
C LEU A 938 36.51 53.00 46.89
N ASN A 939 37.60 52.47 47.43
CA ASN A 939 38.72 53.25 47.97
C ASN A 939 39.85 53.48 46.96
N GLY A 940 39.83 52.79 45.82
CA GLY A 940 40.84 52.89 44.76
C GLY A 940 42.16 52.18 45.07
N THR A 941 42.11 51.10 45.86
CA THR A 941 43.24 50.23 46.24
C THR A 941 43.29 48.98 45.35
N SER A 942 44.23 48.05 45.59
CA SER A 942 44.59 46.99 44.64
C SER A 942 44.31 45.59 45.20
N PRO A 943 43.32 44.84 44.67
CA PRO A 943 42.93 43.51 45.19
C PRO A 943 43.96 42.41 45.07
N VAL A 944 45.03 42.67 44.33
CA VAL A 944 46.12 41.71 44.09
C VAL A 944 47.45 42.17 44.70
N GLN A 945 47.49 43.35 45.33
CA GLN A 945 48.70 43.90 45.94
C GLN A 945 48.38 44.57 47.26
N ASN A 946 48.88 43.93 48.31
CA ASN A 946 48.71 44.34 49.69
C ASN A 946 49.35 45.69 50.10
N ASP A 947 49.82 46.54 49.19
CA ASP A 947 50.40 47.88 49.42
C ASP A 947 50.42 48.61 48.07
N THR A 948 49.29 49.23 47.72
CA THR A 948 49.03 49.87 46.42
C THR A 948 50.02 50.99 46.13
N GLU A 949 50.35 51.81 47.13
CA GLU A 949 51.20 52.99 46.95
C GLU A 949 52.69 52.74 47.23
N GLY A 950 53.04 51.56 47.74
CA GLY A 950 54.41 51.12 47.99
C GLY A 950 55.09 51.86 49.13
N ASP A 951 54.31 52.37 50.08
CA ASP A 951 54.77 53.21 51.18
C ASP A 951 55.16 52.37 52.43
N GLY A 952 54.76 51.09 52.43
CA GLY A 952 55.04 50.09 53.45
C GLY A 952 53.93 49.89 54.47
N LEU A 953 52.75 50.51 54.29
CA LEU A 953 51.49 50.15 54.94
C LEU A 953 50.66 49.25 54.00
N GLU A 954 49.90 48.33 54.59
CA GLU A 954 48.94 47.52 53.83
C GLU A 954 47.64 48.33 53.64
N ASP A 955 46.90 48.11 52.54
CA ASP A 955 45.83 49.02 52.12
C ASP A 955 44.67 48.99 53.12
N GLY A 956 44.27 47.80 53.59
CA GLY A 956 43.27 47.65 54.65
C GLY A 956 43.58 48.49 55.90
N PRO A 957 44.75 48.34 56.55
CA PRO A 957 45.20 49.23 57.62
C PRO A 957 45.28 50.70 57.24
N GLU A 958 45.72 51.03 56.03
CA GLU A 958 45.83 52.42 55.56
C GLU A 958 44.47 53.12 55.53
N VAL A 959 43.48 52.50 54.89
CA VAL A 959 42.10 52.99 54.79
C VAL A 959 41.46 53.02 56.18
N PHE A 960 41.64 51.98 56.99
CA PHE A 960 41.03 51.91 58.31
C PHE A 960 41.52 53.01 59.26
N TYR A 961 42.83 53.29 59.29
CA TYR A 961 43.46 54.27 60.19
C TYR A 961 43.51 55.69 59.62
N GLN A 962 42.94 55.93 58.44
CA GLN A 962 42.80 57.27 57.90
C GLN A 962 41.93 58.14 58.83
N ASP A 963 42.21 59.45 58.87
CA ASP A 963 41.46 60.43 59.66
C ASP A 963 40.96 61.50 58.67
N HIS A 964 39.72 61.37 58.22
CA HIS A 964 39.17 62.19 57.13
C HIS A 964 38.81 63.61 57.55
N ASP A 965 38.54 63.85 58.82
CA ASP A 965 38.14 65.17 59.34
C ASP A 965 39.13 65.79 60.35
N ASP A 966 40.30 65.16 60.52
CA ASP A 966 41.42 65.56 61.37
C ASP A 966 41.03 65.68 62.86
N ASP A 967 40.06 64.90 63.34
CA ASP A 967 39.61 64.93 64.73
C ASP A 967 40.41 63.99 65.66
N GLY A 968 41.24 63.14 65.06
CA GLY A 968 42.12 62.19 65.71
C GLY A 968 41.49 60.85 66.04
N MET A 969 40.31 60.52 65.49
CA MET A 969 39.76 59.18 65.39
C MET A 969 40.03 58.56 64.02
N ALA A 970 40.10 57.22 63.98
CA ALA A 970 40.24 56.47 62.74
C ALA A 970 38.88 56.34 62.02
N SER A 971 38.80 56.75 60.77
CA SER A 971 37.61 56.72 59.92
C SER A 971 37.01 55.32 59.78
N GLY A 972 37.82 54.27 59.70
CA GLY A 972 37.32 52.89 59.69
C GLY A 972 36.67 52.47 61.02
N TRP A 973 37.19 53.00 62.15
CA TRP A 973 36.58 52.77 63.47
C TRP A 973 35.26 53.53 63.61
N GLU A 974 35.22 54.76 63.11
CA GLU A 974 34.00 55.58 63.07
C GLU A 974 32.90 54.92 62.25
N TYR A 975 33.24 54.48 61.03
CA TYR A 975 32.34 53.79 60.12
C TYR A 975 31.72 52.55 60.79
N TYR A 976 32.54 51.67 61.37
CA TYR A 976 32.06 50.43 62.01
C TYR A 976 31.06 50.71 63.15
N PHE A 977 31.33 51.72 63.97
CA PHE A 977 30.45 52.10 65.08
C PHE A 977 29.33 53.08 64.67
N GLN A 978 29.10 53.30 63.37
CA GLN A 978 28.06 54.17 62.81
C GLN A 978 28.18 55.63 63.27
N PHE A 979 29.41 56.11 63.30
CA PHE A 979 29.78 57.52 63.40
C PHE A 979 30.00 58.07 61.98
N ASP A 980 30.04 59.39 61.82
CA ASP A 980 30.18 60.02 60.50
C ASP A 980 31.65 60.41 60.34
N PRO A 981 32.46 59.70 59.52
CA PRO A 981 33.90 59.95 59.41
C PRO A 981 34.28 61.35 58.88
N PHE A 982 33.29 62.17 58.52
CA PHE A 982 33.44 63.54 58.06
C PHE A 982 32.89 64.59 59.05
N ASP A 983 32.40 64.19 60.24
CA ASP A 983 31.86 65.08 61.29
C ASP A 983 32.61 64.96 62.64
N ALA A 984 33.67 65.76 62.77
CA ALA A 984 34.55 65.88 63.93
C ALA A 984 33.88 66.19 65.28
N ALA A 985 32.56 66.39 65.30
CA ALA A 985 31.78 66.58 66.51
C ALA A 985 31.51 65.29 67.27
N ASP A 986 31.54 64.12 66.64
CA ASP A 986 31.24 62.84 67.29
C ASP A 986 32.37 62.31 68.17
N ALA A 987 33.64 62.68 67.94
CA ALA A 987 34.76 62.37 68.83
C ALA A 987 34.53 62.76 70.30
N ILE A 988 33.82 63.86 70.53
CA ILE A 988 33.60 64.42 71.87
C ILE A 988 32.27 63.98 72.49
N ILE A 989 31.45 63.21 71.77
CA ILE A 989 30.18 62.68 72.26
C ILE A 989 30.44 61.41 73.07
N ASP A 990 29.61 61.21 74.10
CA ASP A 990 29.53 59.99 74.92
C ASP A 990 28.20 59.32 74.57
N VAL A 991 28.22 58.35 73.65
CA VAL A 991 26.99 57.82 73.05
C VAL A 991 26.29 56.80 73.96
N ASP A 992 27.03 56.02 74.74
CA ASP A 992 26.47 55.01 75.66
C ASP A 992 26.26 55.51 77.11
N GLN A 993 26.68 56.75 77.39
CA GLN A 993 26.52 57.47 78.65
C GLN A 993 27.26 56.85 79.83
N ASP A 994 28.41 56.22 79.58
CA ASP A 994 29.28 55.66 80.61
C ASP A 994 30.22 56.70 81.27
N GLY A 995 30.31 57.90 80.67
CA GLY A 995 31.11 59.02 81.13
C GLY A 995 32.43 59.23 80.40
N TYR A 996 32.71 58.47 79.34
CA TYR A 996 33.87 58.61 78.46
C TYR A 996 33.43 59.05 77.06
N SER A 997 34.25 59.83 76.35
CA SER A 997 33.93 60.26 74.98
C SER A 997 34.36 59.20 73.97
N ASN A 998 33.76 59.16 72.79
CA ASN A 998 34.09 58.21 71.72
C ASN A 998 35.61 58.18 71.41
N LYS A 999 36.25 59.35 71.32
CA LYS A 999 37.72 59.45 71.14
C LYS A 999 38.55 58.84 72.28
N CYS A 1000 38.04 58.93 73.51
CA CYS A 1000 38.67 58.31 74.67
C CYS A 1000 38.54 56.78 74.62
N GLU A 1001 37.39 56.29 74.15
CA GLU A 1001 37.09 54.88 74.02
C GLU A 1001 37.88 54.22 72.90
N GLU A 1002 37.98 54.86 71.74
CA GLU A 1002 38.82 54.42 70.64
C GLU A 1002 40.30 54.31 71.08
N LYS A 1003 40.82 55.31 71.81
CA LYS A 1003 42.20 55.30 72.34
C LYS A 1003 42.49 54.12 73.28
N TRP A 1004 41.48 53.65 74.02
CA TRP A 1004 41.62 52.56 74.98
C TRP A 1004 40.96 51.25 74.54
N TYR A 1005 40.46 51.20 73.31
CA TYR A 1005 39.92 50.02 72.65
C TYR A 1005 38.69 49.44 73.35
N THR A 1006 37.80 50.33 73.82
CA THR A 1006 36.52 49.98 74.41
C THR A 1006 35.40 50.13 73.38
N ASN A 1007 34.32 49.36 73.53
CA ASN A 1007 33.14 49.45 72.67
C ASN A 1007 32.27 50.66 73.08
N PRO A 1008 32.16 51.70 72.24
CA PRO A 1008 31.50 52.96 72.56
C PRO A 1008 29.98 52.88 72.59
N ARG A 1009 29.39 51.77 72.13
CA ARG A 1009 27.94 51.54 72.11
C ARG A 1009 27.48 50.73 73.34
N GLU A 1010 28.41 50.27 74.18
CA GLU A 1010 28.14 49.39 75.31
C GLU A 1010 28.60 49.98 76.64
N SER A 1011 27.66 50.51 77.42
CA SER A 1011 27.93 51.13 78.74
C SER A 1011 28.67 50.26 79.78
N ASN A 1012 28.82 48.96 79.53
CA ASN A 1012 29.56 47.99 80.34
C ASN A 1012 31.02 47.81 79.90
N SER A 1013 31.41 48.38 78.75
CA SER A 1013 32.75 48.33 78.18
C SER A 1013 33.41 49.70 78.31
N PHE A 1014 34.18 49.90 79.37
CA PHE A 1014 34.79 51.20 79.68
C PHE A 1014 36.27 51.09 80.09
N PRO A 1015 37.06 52.17 79.99
CA PRO A 1015 38.48 52.15 80.36
C PRO A 1015 38.73 51.78 81.84
N GLY A 1016 39.74 50.94 82.07
CA GLY A 1016 40.11 50.43 83.39
C GLY A 1016 40.89 51.41 84.28
N GLN A 1017 41.06 51.06 85.56
CA GLN A 1017 41.79 51.90 86.53
C GLN A 1017 43.28 52.05 86.16
N GLY A 1018 43.64 53.18 85.56
CA GLY A 1018 45.00 53.53 85.13
C GLY A 1018 45.09 54.05 83.69
N GLN A 1019 44.01 53.93 82.93
CA GLN A 1019 43.84 54.49 81.60
C GLN A 1019 43.21 55.89 81.73
N HIS A 1020 44.00 56.93 81.48
CA HIS A 1020 43.56 58.31 81.62
C HIS A 1020 43.14 58.89 80.27
N CYS A 1021 41.92 59.42 80.20
CA CYS A 1021 41.45 60.21 79.08
C CYS A 1021 41.54 61.69 79.42
N ASP A 1022 42.25 62.45 78.60
CA ASP A 1022 42.30 63.90 78.69
C ASP A 1022 41.45 64.43 77.54
N ASN A 1023 40.23 64.88 77.82
CA ASN A 1023 39.27 65.33 76.79
C ASN A 1023 39.65 66.71 76.19
N PHE A 1024 40.93 67.10 76.27
CA PHE A 1024 41.45 68.43 75.94
C PHE A 1024 42.82 68.42 75.22
N GLU A 1025 43.36 67.26 74.80
CA GLU A 1025 44.55 67.18 73.94
C GLU A 1025 44.21 67.10 72.45
#